data_AF-A0A257M297-F1
#
_entry.id   AF-A0A257M297-F1
#
_cell.length_a   1.000
_cell.length_b   1.000
_cell.length_c   1.000
_cell.angle_alpha   90.00
_cell.angle_beta   90.00
_cell.angle_gamma   90.00
#
_symmetry.space_group_name_H-M   'P 1'
#
loop_
_entity.id
_entity.type
_entity.pdbx_description
1 polymer ?
#
loop_
_entity_poly.entity_id
_entity_poly.type
_entity_poly.pdbx_seq_one_letter_code
_entity_poly.pdbx_strand_id
1 'polypeptide(L)'
;MKTIGYLILAFALNCASSLIAAVDVQQTGNVVVLANEKVSLKLDLERRRLAITDVVTKEVVLENASMAADGWGRDRKAKPDGWKGWEIGYTQESVADAFGKGRRVVVTLSNSKRPVTANYLFRYTLYENSGAVFMGFGLKNTRDFGIRLMESAPMVGATLFPGKSVEQVLTLNGSAGAEAAKVQPGTSRESPNSLMLTCLKDGQRRTLVWGGLANQDFGKWAAVRDGVLEVTAKDPVGRLVDAGQTYWAEDTFYLDMTSPDPFVALEQYGRAMRLANHANPNVYDFPVLCGWSVGAMSHLPGINNSQKLVGELEAARKAGVTKYTKVGIRLEPDTYCYRDGNTEQGWWDDAHWAQYGHLVPPYETFAKWCAAIRERDGIPYTYFQVGMPSDDYARAFPGHMLSNDISRLQMTHSHHQPLVSYDYTDPDFQKHTLEVWTRLRKDGIRGIKFDYPETGWRPEGGFENRHATTASAYREAFRLCREGLGVDAFIDERNLGESGRPCLDVTAGIVDTQRNWMDSNEFVPAMISIGGLRWYKNRTVFNYFPDTKTVHDCSKEIRQSMLTMVFLTSGRIDLATSFTLFTPEIVHDFSRIYPAYREPFTARPLDAFTGVTDPQVYDLELTPDWHQVALFNTSAKPGPVAVALSGDRVTAGAIGLDSTASYYVYDFWSDALVGKFPGTARIEKNLEPSHCAMLSIRKVQSNPQVLSTNRHVLQGWVDLADVRWDAAGKKLSGVAKVIGGEPLRIVLAGNGHKSIRAKADDAVARLEPHPAGGEFTTLVLERKDNGAINWSVEFD
;
A
#
# COMPACT_ATOMS: atom_id res chain seq x y z
N MET A 1 33.53 -13.03 11.66
CA MET A 1 34.58 -12.98 12.70
C MET A 1 34.74 -11.54 13.19
N LYS A 2 34.49 -11.30 14.50
CA LYS A 2 34.94 -10.20 15.40
C LYS A 2 34.69 -8.74 14.95
N THR A 3 33.70 -7.99 15.45
CA THR A 3 33.51 -7.29 16.76
C THR A 3 34.40 -6.04 16.99
N ILE A 4 33.77 -5.00 17.58
CA ILE A 4 34.25 -3.73 18.21
C ILE A 4 33.92 -2.49 17.33
N GLY A 5 33.16 -1.46 17.73
CA GLY A 5 32.63 -1.00 19.01
C GLY A 5 33.17 0.40 19.34
N TYR A 6 32.33 1.46 19.32
CA TYR A 6 32.62 2.75 19.98
C TYR A 6 31.33 3.46 20.47
N LEU A 7 31.28 3.70 21.79
CA LEU A 7 30.37 4.54 22.59
C LEU A 7 30.57 6.04 22.28
N ILE A 8 29.53 6.89 22.20
CA ILE A 8 28.83 7.66 23.26
C ILE A 8 29.72 8.50 24.21
N LEU A 9 29.54 9.83 24.16
CA LEU A 9 29.69 10.80 25.26
C LEU A 9 28.63 11.91 25.01
N ALA A 10 27.47 11.91 25.66
CA ALA A 10 27.16 12.45 27.00
C ALA A 10 27.35 13.99 27.13
N PHE A 11 26.24 14.72 27.07
CA PHE A 11 26.04 15.97 27.81
C PHE A 11 24.74 15.82 28.60
N ALA A 12 24.89 15.73 29.92
CA ALA A 12 23.79 15.65 30.87
C ALA A 12 23.79 16.92 31.72
N LEU A 13 22.69 17.68 31.71
CA LEU A 13 22.23 18.51 32.82
C LEU A 13 20.87 19.13 32.48
N ASN A 14 19.78 18.52 32.95
CA ASN A 14 18.83 19.20 33.82
C ASN A 14 17.85 18.22 34.49
N CYS A 15 17.63 18.46 35.77
CA CYS A 15 16.92 17.62 36.72
C CYS A 15 15.38 17.64 36.55
N ALA A 16 14.79 16.54 37.00
CA ALA A 16 13.41 16.38 37.49
C ALA A 16 12.27 16.48 36.46
N SER A 17 12.06 15.37 35.75
CA SER A 17 10.71 14.86 35.48
C SER A 17 10.73 13.34 35.69
N SER A 18 9.84 12.85 36.54
CA SER A 18 9.60 11.42 36.72
C SER A 18 9.07 10.85 35.39
N LEU A 19 9.93 10.20 34.63
CA LEU A 19 9.59 9.47 33.40
C LEU A 19 8.70 8.29 33.77
N ILE A 20 7.39 8.44 33.56
CA ILE A 20 6.47 7.31 33.47
C ILE A 20 6.70 6.65 32.12
N ALA A 21 7.68 5.75 32.04
CA ALA A 21 7.87 4.88 30.86
C ALA A 21 6.85 3.73 30.84
N ALA A 22 6.09 3.52 31.91
CA ALA A 22 5.11 2.44 32.05
C ALA A 22 3.69 2.95 31.77
N VAL A 23 2.84 2.12 31.17
CA VAL A 23 1.41 2.45 31.09
C VAL A 23 0.79 2.24 32.47
N ASP A 24 0.14 3.27 33.01
CA ASP A 24 -0.51 3.24 34.31
C ASP A 24 -2.02 2.98 34.16
N VAL A 25 -2.58 2.24 35.13
CA VAL A 25 -4.01 1.96 35.22
C VAL A 25 -4.50 2.30 36.62
N GLN A 26 -5.28 3.37 36.73
CA GLN A 26 -5.82 3.83 38.00
C GLN A 26 -7.34 3.69 38.01
N GLN A 27 -7.89 3.27 39.16
CA GLN A 27 -9.32 3.29 39.41
C GLN A 27 -9.64 4.28 40.52
N THR A 28 -10.61 5.16 40.29
CA THR A 28 -11.19 6.03 41.32
C THR A 28 -12.71 5.96 41.21
N GLY A 29 -13.36 5.27 42.16
CA GLY A 29 -14.79 5.01 42.10
C GLY A 29 -15.18 4.26 40.82
N ASN A 30 -16.11 4.84 40.04
CA ASN A 30 -16.60 4.30 38.77
C ASN A 30 -15.75 4.69 37.55
N VAL A 31 -14.61 5.35 37.77
CA VAL A 31 -13.73 5.81 36.70
C VAL A 31 -12.47 4.96 36.64
N VAL A 32 -12.15 4.44 35.47
CA VAL A 32 -10.89 3.76 35.15
C VAL A 32 -10.10 4.62 34.18
N VAL A 33 -8.84 4.88 34.47
CA VAL A 33 -7.94 5.66 33.61
C VAL A 33 -6.78 4.78 33.19
N LEU A 34 -6.56 4.69 31.88
CA LEU A 34 -5.42 4.05 31.25
C LEU A 34 -4.56 5.16 30.63
N ALA A 35 -3.32 5.35 31.07
CA ALA A 35 -2.49 6.48 30.61
C ALA A 35 -1.02 6.11 30.41
N ASN A 36 -0.39 6.75 29.43
CA ASN A 36 1.07 6.80 29.27
C ASN A 36 1.53 8.27 29.19
N GLU A 37 2.78 8.53 28.79
CA GLU A 37 3.32 9.89 28.68
C GLU A 37 2.66 10.75 27.58
N LYS A 38 1.91 10.16 26.65
CA LYS A 38 1.34 10.82 25.46
C LYS A 38 -0.18 10.92 25.51
N VAL A 39 -0.87 9.87 25.94
CA VAL A 39 -2.32 9.74 25.88
C VAL A 39 -2.88 9.16 27.17
N SER A 40 -4.05 9.67 27.55
CA SER A 40 -4.88 9.16 28.64
C SER A 40 -6.27 8.83 28.12
N LEU A 41 -6.69 7.58 28.29
CA LEU A 41 -8.04 7.09 28.05
C LEU A 41 -8.76 6.95 29.39
N LYS A 42 -9.84 7.72 29.57
CA LYS A 42 -10.71 7.66 30.74
C LYS A 42 -11.99 6.92 30.38
N LEU A 43 -12.36 5.90 31.16
CA LEU A 43 -13.62 5.17 31.08
C LEU A 43 -14.46 5.47 32.34
N ASP A 44 -15.59 6.15 32.15
CA ASP A 44 -16.63 6.31 33.16
C ASP A 44 -17.62 5.14 33.03
N LEU A 45 -17.53 4.18 33.93
CA LEU A 45 -18.33 2.96 33.90
C LEU A 45 -19.81 3.23 34.19
N GLU A 46 -20.12 4.21 35.06
CA GLU A 46 -21.50 4.54 35.41
C GLU A 46 -22.23 5.19 34.24
N ARG A 47 -21.56 6.14 33.56
CA ARG A 47 -22.11 6.79 32.37
C ARG A 47 -21.92 5.97 31.10
N ARG A 48 -21.09 4.93 31.15
CA ARG A 48 -20.61 4.13 30.01
C ARG A 48 -20.03 5.01 28.90
N ARG A 49 -19.25 6.01 29.31
CA ARG A 49 -18.63 6.98 28.41
C ARG A 49 -17.12 6.90 28.49
N LEU A 50 -16.46 7.15 27.37
CA LEU A 50 -15.02 7.28 27.28
C LEU A 50 -14.62 8.68 26.82
N ALA A 51 -13.47 9.13 27.31
CA ALA A 51 -12.82 10.35 26.90
C ALA A 51 -11.32 10.09 26.67
N ILE A 52 -10.75 10.80 25.70
CA ILE A 52 -9.33 10.67 25.36
C ILE A 52 -8.69 12.04 25.46
N THR A 53 -7.57 12.08 26.18
CA THR A 53 -6.82 13.29 26.50
C THR A 53 -5.41 13.15 25.96
N ASP A 54 -4.94 14.19 25.27
CA ASP A 54 -3.52 14.38 24.96
C ASP A 54 -2.82 14.84 26.24
N VAL A 55 -1.93 14.01 26.76
CA VAL A 55 -1.26 14.23 28.06
C VAL A 55 -0.28 15.40 27.98
N VAL A 56 0.33 15.60 26.81
CA VAL A 56 1.34 16.66 26.60
C VAL A 56 0.65 18.02 26.62
N THR A 57 -0.47 18.17 25.92
CA THR A 57 -1.23 19.43 25.88
C THR A 57 -2.24 19.56 27.01
N LYS A 58 -2.49 18.48 27.77
CA LYS A 58 -3.55 18.34 28.79
C LYS A 58 -4.95 18.57 28.24
N GLU A 59 -5.12 18.38 26.94
CA GLU A 59 -6.36 18.69 26.25
C GLU A 59 -7.23 17.44 26.08
N VAL A 60 -8.52 17.55 26.40
CA VAL A 60 -9.52 16.55 26.03
C VAL A 60 -9.79 16.65 24.53
N VAL A 61 -9.30 15.69 23.76
CA VAL A 61 -9.45 15.66 22.29
C VAL A 61 -10.76 15.02 21.89
N LEU A 62 -11.18 13.97 22.60
CA LEU A 62 -12.44 13.27 22.39
C LEU A 62 -13.19 13.09 23.70
N GLU A 63 -14.50 13.32 23.69
CA GLU A 63 -15.39 13.08 24.83
C GLU A 63 -16.71 12.43 24.39
N ASN A 64 -17.46 11.87 25.34
CA ASN A 64 -18.78 11.30 25.16
C ASN A 64 -18.85 10.05 24.28
N ALA A 65 -17.71 9.46 23.89
CA ALA A 65 -17.79 8.23 23.13
C ALA A 65 -18.36 7.09 23.99
N SER A 66 -19.00 6.14 23.34
CA SER A 66 -19.55 4.93 23.94
C SER A 66 -19.23 3.72 23.06
N MET A 67 -19.56 2.54 23.56
CA MET A 67 -19.48 1.28 22.83
C MET A 67 -20.83 0.92 22.23
N ALA A 68 -20.85 0.17 21.13
CA ALA A 68 -22.06 -0.41 20.56
C ALA A 68 -21.78 -1.78 19.94
N ALA A 69 -22.77 -2.67 19.92
CA ALA A 69 -22.69 -3.97 19.24
C ALA A 69 -24.09 -4.51 18.93
N ASP A 70 -24.28 -5.11 17.76
CA ASP A 70 -25.53 -5.78 17.32
C ASP A 70 -26.81 -4.98 17.64
N GLY A 71 -26.77 -3.68 17.38
CA GLY A 71 -27.89 -2.75 17.61
C GLY A 71 -28.00 -2.18 19.04
N TRP A 72 -27.22 -2.68 20.01
CA TRP A 72 -27.11 -2.12 21.35
C TRP A 72 -26.14 -0.93 21.40
N GLY A 73 -26.39 0.02 22.30
CA GLY A 73 -25.50 1.17 22.50
C GLY A 73 -25.56 2.29 21.45
N ARG A 74 -26.25 2.09 20.32
CA ARG A 74 -26.52 3.15 19.33
C ARG A 74 -27.80 3.91 19.67
N ASP A 75 -27.78 5.23 19.61
CA ASP A 75 -29.01 6.04 19.71
C ASP A 75 -29.73 6.05 18.36
N ARG A 76 -30.65 5.08 18.15
CA ARG A 76 -31.39 4.95 16.89
C ARG A 76 -32.73 5.70 16.87
N LYS A 77 -33.04 6.51 17.88
CA LYS A 77 -34.15 7.48 18.02
C LYS A 77 -34.41 7.67 19.53
N ALA A 78 -33.89 8.76 20.10
CA ALA A 78 -34.30 9.35 21.38
C ALA A 78 -34.31 8.43 22.62
N LYS A 79 -33.41 7.43 22.71
CA LYS A 79 -33.15 6.73 23.99
C LYS A 79 -31.75 7.11 24.48
N PRO A 80 -31.63 7.92 25.56
CA PRO A 80 -30.35 8.49 26.00
C PRO A 80 -29.25 7.47 26.35
N ASP A 81 -29.62 6.21 26.58
CA ASP A 81 -28.71 5.13 26.94
C ASP A 81 -29.15 3.81 26.29
N GLY A 82 -28.52 3.47 25.16
CA GLY A 82 -28.76 2.21 24.43
C GLY A 82 -28.34 0.95 25.20
N TRP A 83 -27.65 1.11 26.35
CA TRP A 83 -27.27 0.04 27.27
C TRP A 83 -28.10 0.06 28.56
N LYS A 84 -29.20 0.84 28.63
CA LYS A 84 -30.04 0.90 29.83
C LYS A 84 -30.46 -0.50 30.29
N GLY A 85 -30.17 -0.82 31.55
CA GLY A 85 -30.44 -2.12 32.16
C GLY A 85 -29.38 -3.20 31.93
N TRP A 86 -28.26 -2.87 31.28
CA TRP A 86 -27.06 -3.72 31.20
C TRP A 86 -26.12 -3.44 32.38
N GLU A 87 -25.50 -4.49 32.89
CA GLU A 87 -24.40 -4.42 33.83
C GLU A 87 -23.09 -4.19 33.06
N ILE A 88 -22.17 -3.43 33.66
CA ILE A 88 -20.85 -3.15 33.11
C ILE A 88 -19.80 -3.56 34.14
N GLY A 89 -18.86 -4.40 33.72
CA GLY A 89 -17.69 -4.79 34.50
C GLY A 89 -16.42 -4.50 33.71
N TYR A 90 -15.28 -4.48 34.39
CA TYR A 90 -14.00 -4.41 33.70
C TYR A 90 -12.93 -5.27 34.38
N THR A 91 -11.95 -5.67 33.59
CA THR A 91 -10.69 -6.26 34.05
C THR A 91 -9.52 -5.51 33.41
N GLN A 92 -8.32 -5.70 33.95
CA GLN A 92 -7.09 -5.15 33.40
C GLN A 92 -6.01 -6.21 33.29
N GLU A 93 -5.19 -6.13 32.25
CA GLU A 93 -4.10 -7.06 32.00
C GLU A 93 -2.87 -6.35 31.43
N SER A 94 -1.70 -6.93 31.66
CA SER A 94 -0.47 -6.52 30.96
C SER A 94 -0.45 -7.14 29.58
N VAL A 95 0.04 -6.38 28.59
CA VAL A 95 0.26 -6.88 27.23
C VAL A 95 1.72 -6.72 26.82
N ALA A 96 2.21 -7.67 26.04
CA ALA A 96 3.52 -7.63 25.41
C ALA A 96 3.41 -8.35 24.06
N ASP A 97 3.35 -7.59 22.98
CA ASP A 97 3.21 -8.10 21.62
C ASP A 97 4.08 -7.29 20.64
N ALA A 98 3.82 -7.39 19.34
CA ALA A 98 4.60 -6.73 18.31
C ALA A 98 4.64 -5.19 18.46
N PHE A 99 3.61 -4.57 19.07
CA PHE A 99 3.56 -3.13 19.35
C PHE A 99 4.32 -2.73 20.63
N GLY A 100 4.87 -3.71 21.35
CA GLY A 100 5.67 -3.52 22.55
C GLY A 100 4.92 -3.89 23.83
N LYS A 101 5.38 -3.33 24.95
CA LYS A 101 4.76 -3.52 26.27
C LYS A 101 3.67 -2.49 26.50
N GLY A 102 2.65 -2.88 27.25
CA GLY A 102 1.52 -2.01 27.52
C GLY A 102 0.55 -2.56 28.55
N ARG A 103 -0.58 -1.89 28.68
CA ARG A 103 -1.70 -2.30 29.53
C ARG A 103 -2.99 -2.27 28.72
N ARG A 104 -3.88 -3.19 29.05
CA ARG A 104 -5.19 -3.31 28.42
C ARG A 104 -6.29 -3.32 29.48
N VAL A 105 -7.35 -2.58 29.22
CA VAL A 105 -8.61 -2.65 29.95
C VAL A 105 -9.62 -3.41 29.09
N VAL A 106 -10.26 -4.41 29.67
CA VAL A 106 -11.34 -5.18 29.04
C VAL A 106 -12.64 -4.81 29.73
N VAL A 107 -13.59 -4.27 28.98
CA VAL A 107 -14.94 -3.93 29.42
C VAL A 107 -15.89 -5.06 29.00
N THR A 108 -16.69 -5.53 29.95
CA THR A 108 -17.75 -6.53 29.71
C THR A 108 -19.11 -5.88 29.94
N LEU A 109 -19.99 -5.97 28.95
CA LEU A 109 -21.39 -5.56 29.04
C LEU A 109 -22.27 -6.80 29.06
N SER A 110 -23.01 -7.00 30.14
CA SER A 110 -23.89 -8.17 30.36
C SER A 110 -25.32 -7.76 30.67
N ASN A 111 -26.28 -8.63 30.36
CA ASN A 111 -27.68 -8.44 30.76
C ASN A 111 -28.25 -9.75 31.28
N SER A 112 -28.18 -9.93 32.60
CA SER A 112 -28.70 -11.10 33.31
C SER A 112 -30.22 -11.25 33.14
N LYS A 113 -30.96 -10.14 32.95
CA LYS A 113 -32.42 -10.11 32.83
C LYS A 113 -32.94 -10.47 31.44
N ARG A 114 -32.09 -10.48 30.42
CA ARG A 114 -32.45 -10.90 29.06
C ARG A 114 -31.82 -12.26 28.77
N PRO A 115 -32.60 -13.36 28.74
CA PRO A 115 -32.05 -14.72 28.63
C PRO A 115 -31.44 -15.02 27.25
N VAL A 116 -31.69 -14.19 26.24
CA VAL A 116 -31.24 -14.41 24.86
C VAL A 116 -29.98 -13.61 24.46
N THR A 117 -29.44 -12.77 25.35
CA THR A 117 -28.32 -11.88 25.00
C THR A 117 -26.97 -12.44 25.45
N ALA A 118 -25.93 -12.29 24.64
CA ALA A 118 -24.56 -12.58 25.06
C ALA A 118 -23.98 -11.47 25.95
N ASN A 119 -22.75 -11.69 26.43
CA ASN A 119 -21.92 -10.64 27.00
C ASN A 119 -21.04 -10.03 25.89
N TYR A 120 -21.16 -8.73 25.66
CA TYR A 120 -20.29 -8.03 24.70
C TYR A 120 -19.01 -7.61 25.38
N LEU A 121 -17.89 -7.79 24.67
CA LEU A 121 -16.56 -7.51 25.17
C LEU A 121 -15.92 -6.41 24.33
N PHE A 122 -15.29 -5.44 25.00
CA PHE A 122 -14.51 -4.39 24.37
C PHE A 122 -13.15 -4.31 25.06
N ARG A 123 -12.07 -4.14 24.31
CA ARG A 123 -10.74 -3.96 24.87
C ARG A 123 -10.12 -2.67 24.38
N TYR A 124 -9.44 -1.98 25.29
CA TYR A 124 -8.68 -0.76 25.01
C TYR A 124 -7.25 -0.96 25.50
N THR A 125 -6.29 -0.78 24.61
CA THR A 125 -4.88 -1.03 24.89
C THR A 125 -4.07 0.25 24.62
N LEU A 126 -3.20 0.60 25.56
CA LEU A 126 -2.13 1.56 25.35
C LEU A 126 -0.79 0.85 25.49
N TYR A 127 0.16 1.23 24.66
CA TYR A 127 1.56 0.78 24.72
C TYR A 127 2.43 1.90 25.24
N GLU A 128 3.53 1.55 25.91
CA GLU A 128 4.42 2.50 26.61
C GLU A 128 4.87 3.66 25.72
N ASN A 129 5.25 3.38 24.47
CA ASN A 129 5.84 4.37 23.55
C ASN A 129 4.88 4.86 22.45
N SER A 130 3.61 4.47 22.49
CA SER A 130 2.63 4.77 21.43
C SER A 130 1.73 5.95 21.79
N GLY A 131 1.48 6.84 20.82
CA GLY A 131 0.46 7.88 20.91
C GLY A 131 -0.94 7.40 20.53
N ALA A 132 -1.10 6.12 20.16
CA ALA A 132 -2.36 5.59 19.67
C ALA A 132 -3.12 4.77 20.72
N VAL A 133 -4.45 4.84 20.65
CA VAL A 133 -5.39 3.96 21.34
C VAL A 133 -5.75 2.81 20.44
N PHE A 134 -5.49 1.58 20.90
CA PHE A 134 -5.83 0.35 20.19
C PHE A 134 -7.12 -0.22 20.75
N MET A 135 -8.08 -0.51 19.88
CA MET A 135 -9.41 -0.97 20.28
C MET A 135 -9.69 -2.34 19.68
N GLY A 136 -10.31 -3.22 20.45
CA GLY A 136 -10.79 -4.52 19.98
C GLY A 136 -12.13 -4.88 20.58
N PHE A 137 -12.71 -5.97 20.11
CA PHE A 137 -14.04 -6.39 20.50
C PHE A 137 -14.19 -7.91 20.47
N GLY A 138 -15.23 -8.40 21.12
CA GLY A 138 -15.53 -9.81 21.20
C GLY A 138 -16.91 -10.07 21.78
N LEU A 139 -17.23 -11.35 21.93
CA LEU A 139 -18.50 -11.82 22.47
C LEU A 139 -18.24 -13.06 23.33
N LYS A 140 -18.76 -13.06 24.55
CA LYS A 140 -18.84 -14.25 25.39
C LYS A 140 -20.26 -14.77 25.39
N ASN A 141 -20.46 -15.93 24.79
CA ASN A 141 -21.75 -16.58 24.72
C ASN A 141 -21.99 -17.39 26.00
N THR A 142 -22.83 -16.86 26.90
CA THR A 142 -23.21 -17.54 28.15
C THR A 142 -24.50 -18.36 28.00
N ARG A 143 -24.96 -18.60 26.77
CA ARG A 143 -26.22 -19.30 26.45
C ARG A 143 -25.95 -20.73 26.00
N ASP A 144 -27.02 -21.50 25.91
CA ASP A 144 -27.06 -22.90 25.48
C ASP A 144 -27.26 -23.07 23.96
N PHE A 145 -27.38 -21.97 23.22
CA PHE A 145 -27.42 -21.94 21.76
C PHE A 145 -26.36 -20.99 21.18
N GLY A 146 -25.99 -21.18 19.91
CA GLY A 146 -25.00 -20.34 19.23
C GLY A 146 -25.52 -18.93 18.94
N ILE A 147 -24.66 -17.92 19.11
CA ILE A 147 -24.97 -16.50 18.86
C ILE A 147 -24.03 -15.96 17.80
N ARG A 148 -24.55 -15.17 16.85
CA ARG A 148 -23.73 -14.48 15.86
C ARG A 148 -23.43 -13.06 16.29
N LEU A 149 -22.15 -12.70 16.24
CA LEU A 149 -21.67 -11.32 16.32
C LEU A 149 -21.65 -10.74 14.90
N MET A 150 -22.50 -9.76 14.61
CA MET A 150 -22.67 -9.19 13.27
C MET A 150 -22.00 -7.83 13.13
N GLU A 151 -22.10 -7.01 14.17
CA GLU A 151 -21.61 -5.64 14.20
C GLU A 151 -21.03 -5.30 15.57
N SER A 152 -19.88 -4.60 15.57
CA SER A 152 -19.29 -4.03 16.78
C SER A 152 -18.68 -2.67 16.51
N ALA A 153 -18.85 -1.74 17.43
CA ALA A 153 -18.30 -0.40 17.36
C ALA A 153 -17.68 -0.04 18.71
N PRO A 154 -16.36 -0.26 18.90
CA PRO A 154 -15.66 0.07 20.14
C PRO A 154 -15.66 1.56 20.49
N MET A 155 -15.97 2.42 19.52
CA MET A 155 -16.12 3.85 19.74
C MET A 155 -17.16 4.43 18.77
N VAL A 156 -18.24 4.97 19.33
CA VAL A 156 -19.28 5.75 18.65
C VAL A 156 -19.57 7.01 19.45
N GLY A 157 -20.01 8.09 18.82
CA GLY A 157 -20.44 9.29 19.56
C GLY A 157 -19.31 10.13 20.15
N ALA A 158 -18.06 9.95 19.70
CA ALA A 158 -16.90 10.68 20.20
C ALA A 158 -16.90 12.13 19.68
N THR A 159 -17.28 13.10 20.52
CA THR A 159 -17.22 14.53 20.17
C THR A 159 -15.78 15.01 20.11
N LEU A 160 -15.37 15.51 18.94
CA LEU A 160 -14.08 16.14 18.70
C LEU A 160 -13.99 17.51 19.38
N PHE A 161 -12.94 17.72 20.18
CA PHE A 161 -12.63 18.97 20.89
C PHE A 161 -13.88 19.57 21.59
N PRO A 162 -14.44 18.90 22.62
CA PRO A 162 -15.71 19.27 23.23
C PRO A 162 -15.73 20.74 23.68
N GLY A 163 -16.76 21.47 23.23
CA GLY A 163 -16.95 22.88 23.56
C GLY A 163 -15.97 23.84 22.88
N LYS A 164 -15.21 23.39 21.88
CA LYS A 164 -14.25 24.20 21.12
C LYS A 164 -14.57 24.15 19.62
N SER A 165 -14.32 25.26 18.93
CA SER A 165 -14.36 25.31 17.47
C SER A 165 -13.01 24.91 16.88
N VAL A 166 -13.05 24.35 15.67
CA VAL A 166 -11.88 24.09 14.84
C VAL A 166 -12.04 24.75 13.48
N GLU A 167 -10.92 25.12 12.88
CA GLU A 167 -10.84 25.82 11.61
C GLU A 167 -10.05 25.00 10.59
N GLN A 168 -10.21 25.31 9.29
CA GLN A 168 -9.48 24.66 8.20
C GLN A 168 -9.49 23.13 8.27
N VAL A 169 -10.66 22.56 8.56
CA VAL A 169 -10.83 21.11 8.69
C VAL A 169 -10.74 20.48 7.31
N LEU A 170 -9.79 19.57 7.13
CA LEU A 170 -9.62 18.73 5.97
C LEU A 170 -9.67 17.27 6.39
N THR A 171 -10.28 16.43 5.56
CA THR A 171 -10.33 14.98 5.76
C THR A 171 -9.74 14.25 4.57
N LEU A 172 -9.18 13.06 4.80
CA LEU A 172 -8.77 12.11 3.77
C LEU A 172 -9.42 10.75 4.05
N ASN A 173 -10.08 10.16 3.05
CA ASN A 173 -10.60 8.79 3.10
C ASN A 173 -9.48 7.75 2.92
N GLY A 174 -9.57 6.67 3.68
CA GLY A 174 -8.66 5.51 3.64
C GLY A 174 -9.11 4.42 2.68
N SER A 175 -9.66 4.79 1.53
CA SER A 175 -10.29 3.87 0.58
C SER A 175 -9.38 2.73 0.10
N ALA A 176 -10.00 1.68 -0.43
CA ALA A 176 -9.35 0.56 -1.11
C ALA A 176 -9.87 0.43 -2.56
N GLY A 177 -9.34 -0.52 -3.33
CA GLY A 177 -9.79 -0.75 -4.70
C GLY A 177 -9.76 0.53 -5.58
N ALA A 178 -10.69 0.63 -6.53
CA ALA A 178 -10.82 1.78 -7.45
C ALA A 178 -11.57 2.99 -6.86
N GLU A 179 -11.97 2.96 -5.59
CA GLU A 179 -12.63 4.09 -4.95
C GLU A 179 -11.69 5.30 -4.84
N ALA A 180 -12.11 6.47 -5.31
CA ALA A 180 -11.23 7.63 -5.33
C ALA A 180 -10.81 8.07 -3.90
N ALA A 181 -9.50 8.08 -3.63
CA ALA A 181 -8.94 8.75 -2.48
C ALA A 181 -8.94 10.27 -2.73
N LYS A 182 -9.44 11.07 -1.78
CA LYS A 182 -9.61 12.52 -1.92
C LYS A 182 -9.43 13.25 -0.60
N VAL A 183 -8.76 14.40 -0.64
CA VAL A 183 -8.80 15.38 0.44
C VAL A 183 -10.04 16.26 0.27
N GLN A 184 -10.83 16.43 1.32
CA GLN A 184 -12.06 17.23 1.29
C GLN A 184 -12.24 18.06 2.57
N PRO A 185 -12.71 19.30 2.47
CA PRO A 185 -13.02 20.09 3.65
C PRO A 185 -14.26 19.56 4.38
N GLY A 186 -14.31 19.79 5.68
CA GLY A 186 -15.52 19.60 6.50
C GLY A 186 -15.39 18.57 7.61
N THR A 187 -16.43 18.52 8.44
CA THR A 187 -16.51 17.72 9.67
C THR A 187 -17.43 16.51 9.53
N SER A 188 -17.83 16.17 8.30
CA SER A 188 -18.75 15.08 8.00
C SER A 188 -18.23 14.24 6.84
N ARG A 189 -17.86 12.98 7.12
CA ARG A 189 -17.38 12.01 6.15
C ARG A 189 -17.48 10.59 6.68
N GLU A 190 -17.75 9.63 5.80
CA GLU A 190 -17.65 8.20 6.08
C GLU A 190 -16.72 7.57 5.05
N SER A 191 -15.90 6.61 5.49
CA SER A 191 -14.99 5.87 4.64
C SER A 191 -14.92 4.42 5.09
N PRO A 192 -14.94 3.45 4.16
CA PRO A 192 -14.37 2.14 4.42
C PRO A 192 -12.92 2.27 4.92
N ASN A 193 -12.51 1.31 5.74
CA ASN A 193 -11.18 1.13 6.32
C ASN A 193 -10.77 2.22 7.32
N SER A 194 -10.53 3.47 6.89
CA SER A 194 -10.01 4.53 7.77
C SER A 194 -10.32 5.95 7.31
N LEU A 195 -10.09 6.91 8.21
CA LEU A 195 -10.14 8.35 7.96
C LEU A 195 -8.94 9.04 8.62
N MET A 196 -8.54 10.16 8.01
CA MET A 196 -7.71 11.18 8.64
C MET A 196 -8.46 12.50 8.66
N LEU A 197 -8.32 13.26 9.74
CA LEU A 197 -8.79 14.64 9.87
C LEU A 197 -7.64 15.52 10.34
N THR A 198 -7.41 16.64 9.66
CA THR A 198 -6.47 17.67 10.10
C THR A 198 -7.16 19.03 10.17
N CYS A 199 -6.86 19.81 11.20
CA CYS A 199 -7.51 21.11 11.44
C CYS A 199 -6.58 22.07 12.19
N LEU A 200 -6.93 23.35 12.21
CA LEU A 200 -6.36 24.31 13.14
C LEU A 200 -7.27 24.42 14.37
N LYS A 201 -6.66 24.32 15.54
CA LYS A 201 -7.29 24.62 16.81
C LYS A 201 -6.42 25.61 17.56
N ASP A 202 -6.99 26.76 17.94
CA ASP A 202 -6.26 27.85 18.60
C ASP A 202 -4.98 28.23 17.83
N GLY A 203 -5.05 28.24 16.50
CA GLY A 203 -3.91 28.51 15.60
C GLY A 203 -2.90 27.36 15.46
N GLN A 204 -3.05 26.25 16.18
CA GLN A 204 -2.16 25.09 16.12
C GLN A 204 -2.76 23.95 15.29
N ARG A 205 -1.93 23.36 14.43
CA ARG A 205 -2.33 22.20 13.62
C ARG A 205 -2.52 20.98 14.52
N ARG A 206 -3.66 20.30 14.36
CA ARG A 206 -3.98 19.02 14.98
C ARG A 206 -4.38 18.04 13.91
N THR A 207 -3.93 16.80 14.05
CA THR A 207 -4.29 15.72 13.13
C THR A 207 -4.70 14.48 13.91
N LEU A 208 -5.75 13.83 13.43
CA LEU A 208 -6.26 12.56 13.93
C LEU A 208 -6.30 11.55 12.78
N VAL A 209 -5.91 10.31 13.05
CA VAL A 209 -6.06 9.16 12.13
C VAL A 209 -6.75 8.04 12.88
N TRP A 210 -7.85 7.52 12.32
CA TRP A 210 -8.59 6.42 12.93
C TRP A 210 -9.19 5.46 11.90
N GLY A 211 -9.28 4.19 12.24
CA GLY A 211 -9.77 3.17 11.33
C GLY A 211 -9.46 1.74 11.76
N GLY A 212 -9.76 0.79 10.89
CA GLY A 212 -9.43 -0.62 11.05
C GLY A 212 -7.92 -0.85 11.08
N LEU A 213 -7.44 -1.77 11.90
CA LEU A 213 -6.02 -2.04 12.07
C LEU A 213 -5.68 -3.46 11.60
N ALA A 214 -5.99 -4.48 12.41
CA ALA A 214 -5.94 -5.87 11.98
C ALA A 214 -7.26 -6.25 11.27
N ASN A 215 -7.17 -7.07 10.22
CA ASN A 215 -8.31 -7.53 9.43
C ASN A 215 -8.40 -9.06 9.47
N GLN A 216 -9.57 -9.59 9.80
CA GLN A 216 -9.82 -11.03 9.77
C GLN A 216 -11.28 -11.36 9.42
N ASP A 217 -12.21 -11.05 10.32
CA ASP A 217 -13.59 -11.54 10.24
C ASP A 217 -14.59 -10.45 9.83
N PHE A 218 -14.23 -9.16 9.83
CA PHE A 218 -15.21 -8.09 9.59
C PHE A 218 -14.65 -6.97 8.71
N GLY A 219 -15.50 -6.44 7.82
CA GLY A 219 -15.23 -5.16 7.16
C GLY A 219 -15.20 -4.00 8.16
N LYS A 220 -14.49 -2.92 7.84
CA LYS A 220 -14.24 -1.78 8.74
C LYS A 220 -14.71 -0.47 8.12
N TRP A 221 -15.26 0.39 8.95
CA TRP A 221 -15.68 1.74 8.58
C TRP A 221 -15.25 2.74 9.65
N ALA A 222 -14.78 3.89 9.18
CA ALA A 222 -14.52 5.07 9.99
C ALA A 222 -15.46 6.19 9.55
N ALA A 223 -16.00 6.94 10.51
CA ALA A 223 -16.83 8.09 10.21
C ALA A 223 -16.53 9.27 11.14
N VAL A 224 -16.79 10.47 10.64
CA VAL A 224 -17.01 11.69 11.41
C VAL A 224 -18.34 12.29 10.92
N ARG A 225 -19.22 12.70 11.84
CA ARG A 225 -20.50 13.34 11.51
C ARG A 225 -20.66 14.57 12.39
N ASP A 226 -20.51 15.74 11.78
CA ASP A 226 -20.54 17.05 12.45
C ASP A 226 -19.60 17.09 13.67
N GLY A 227 -18.37 16.58 13.48
CA GLY A 227 -17.36 16.50 14.53
C GLY A 227 -17.53 15.33 15.51
N VAL A 228 -18.46 14.40 15.25
CA VAL A 228 -18.67 13.19 16.06
C VAL A 228 -18.04 11.98 15.38
N LEU A 229 -16.97 11.43 15.97
CA LEU A 229 -16.19 10.32 15.42
C LEU A 229 -16.79 8.95 15.78
N GLU A 230 -16.56 7.99 14.89
CA GLU A 230 -16.99 6.61 15.01
C GLU A 230 -16.05 5.64 14.27
N VAL A 231 -15.92 4.42 14.83
CA VAL A 231 -15.39 3.23 14.14
C VAL A 231 -16.35 2.07 14.28
N THR A 232 -16.56 1.30 13.20
CA THR A 232 -17.43 0.13 13.20
C THR A 232 -16.85 -1.04 12.41
N ALA A 233 -17.06 -2.25 12.92
CA ALA A 233 -16.84 -3.54 12.29
C ALA A 233 -18.19 -4.14 11.90
N LYS A 234 -18.35 -4.62 10.66
CA LYS A 234 -19.57 -5.30 10.21
C LYS A 234 -19.24 -6.46 9.29
N ASP A 235 -20.01 -7.53 9.42
CA ASP A 235 -20.03 -8.61 8.44
C ASP A 235 -21.48 -9.07 8.20
N PRO A 236 -21.91 -9.25 6.94
CA PRO A 236 -23.27 -9.67 6.61
C PRO A 236 -23.69 -11.03 7.16
N VAL A 237 -22.74 -11.98 7.30
CA VAL A 237 -22.97 -13.32 7.84
C VAL A 237 -22.64 -13.36 9.33
N GLY A 238 -21.64 -12.58 9.76
CA GLY A 238 -21.19 -12.46 11.13
C GLY A 238 -20.52 -13.72 11.67
N ARG A 239 -19.83 -13.58 12.80
CA ARG A 239 -19.10 -14.67 13.44
C ARG A 239 -20.01 -15.46 14.36
N LEU A 240 -20.19 -16.75 14.10
CA LEU A 240 -20.86 -17.64 15.05
C LEU A 240 -19.96 -17.95 16.26
N VAL A 241 -20.51 -17.75 17.45
CA VAL A 241 -19.90 -18.10 18.73
C VAL A 241 -20.76 -19.16 19.40
N ASP A 242 -20.21 -20.36 19.57
CA ASP A 242 -20.93 -21.48 20.17
C ASP A 242 -21.29 -21.26 21.63
N ALA A 243 -22.24 -22.06 22.11
CA ALA A 243 -22.67 -22.08 23.50
C ALA A 243 -21.47 -22.23 24.46
N GLY A 244 -21.42 -21.37 25.48
CA GLY A 244 -20.34 -21.36 26.48
C GLY A 244 -18.99 -20.80 26.01
N GLN A 245 -18.83 -20.48 24.73
CA GLN A 245 -17.55 -20.02 24.17
C GLN A 245 -17.36 -18.51 24.31
N THR A 246 -16.09 -18.11 24.35
CA THR A 246 -15.67 -16.71 24.22
C THR A 246 -14.93 -16.53 22.91
N TYR A 247 -15.38 -15.58 22.11
CA TYR A 247 -14.72 -15.16 20.89
C TYR A 247 -14.13 -13.77 21.07
N TRP A 248 -12.85 -13.63 20.77
CA TRP A 248 -12.18 -12.35 20.59
C TRP A 248 -11.88 -12.18 19.11
N ALA A 249 -12.30 -11.06 18.54
CA ALA A 249 -11.92 -10.74 17.17
C ALA A 249 -10.41 -10.47 17.12
N GLU A 250 -9.75 -11.07 16.12
CA GLU A 250 -8.42 -10.64 15.72
C GLU A 250 -8.47 -9.23 15.15
N ASP A 251 -9.60 -8.86 14.56
CA ASP A 251 -9.84 -7.52 14.10
C ASP A 251 -9.72 -6.46 15.20
N THR A 252 -9.04 -5.38 14.87
CA THR A 252 -8.80 -4.26 15.78
C THR A 252 -8.98 -2.93 15.08
N PHE A 253 -8.98 -1.85 15.86
CA PHE A 253 -8.98 -0.48 15.38
C PHE A 253 -7.83 0.31 15.99
N TYR A 254 -7.48 1.38 15.28
CA TYR A 254 -6.45 2.34 15.63
C TYR A 254 -7.07 3.73 15.75
N LEU A 255 -6.57 4.53 16.69
CA LEU A 255 -6.87 5.96 16.81
C LEU A 255 -5.63 6.67 17.35
N ASP A 256 -5.08 7.59 16.58
CA ASP A 256 -3.97 8.45 16.97
C ASP A 256 -4.34 9.92 16.77
N MET A 257 -3.80 10.76 17.64
CA MET A 257 -4.05 12.20 17.72
C MET A 257 -2.82 12.98 18.16
N THR A 258 -1.66 12.33 18.24
CA THR A 258 -0.45 12.90 18.86
C THR A 258 0.49 13.58 17.87
N SER A 259 0.43 13.18 16.59
CA SER A 259 1.23 13.79 15.52
C SER A 259 0.46 14.96 14.88
N PRO A 260 0.98 16.20 14.93
CA PRO A 260 0.32 17.34 14.27
C PRO A 260 0.47 17.29 12.74
N ASP A 261 1.58 16.72 12.22
CA ASP A 261 1.84 16.57 10.79
C ASP A 261 1.00 15.40 10.22
N PRO A 262 0.09 15.64 9.26
CA PRO A 262 -0.74 14.60 8.68
C PRO A 262 0.04 13.57 7.85
N PHE A 263 1.20 13.93 7.29
CA PHE A 263 2.03 12.96 6.57
C PHE A 263 2.61 11.93 7.52
N VAL A 264 3.16 12.40 8.64
CA VAL A 264 3.72 11.54 9.69
C VAL A 264 2.64 10.69 10.35
N ALA A 265 1.48 11.28 10.67
CA ALA A 265 0.38 10.56 11.31
C ALA A 265 -0.15 9.40 10.44
N LEU A 266 -0.31 9.63 9.13
CA LEU A 266 -0.74 8.60 8.19
C LEU A 266 0.31 7.50 8.01
N GLU A 267 1.59 7.86 7.93
CA GLU A 267 2.70 6.88 7.85
C GLU A 267 2.81 6.02 9.10
N GLN A 268 2.60 6.60 10.29
CA GLN A 268 2.53 5.85 11.54
C GLN A 268 1.38 4.84 11.52
N TYR A 269 0.20 5.25 11.05
CA TYR A 269 -0.94 4.34 10.87
C TYR A 269 -0.64 3.23 9.84
N GLY A 270 -0.05 3.56 8.69
CA GLY A 270 0.37 2.58 7.68
C GLY A 270 1.35 1.54 8.22
N ARG A 271 2.34 1.96 9.00
CA ARG A 271 3.29 1.05 9.68
C ARG A 271 2.61 0.20 10.75
N ALA A 272 1.66 0.77 11.49
CA ALA A 272 0.87 0.01 12.46
C ALA A 272 0.01 -1.06 11.76
N MET A 273 -0.63 -0.72 10.63
CA MET A 273 -1.40 -1.65 9.81
C MET A 273 -0.51 -2.76 9.24
N ARG A 274 0.69 -2.41 8.74
CA ARG A 274 1.68 -3.41 8.30
C ARG A 274 2.00 -4.41 9.41
N LEU A 275 2.28 -3.91 10.61
CA LEU A 275 2.63 -4.74 11.75
C LEU A 275 1.48 -5.64 12.20
N ALA A 276 0.27 -5.08 12.31
CA ALA A 276 -0.92 -5.79 12.77
C ALA A 276 -1.36 -6.93 11.85
N ASN A 277 -1.10 -6.83 10.55
CA ASN A 277 -1.48 -7.84 9.56
C ASN A 277 -0.28 -8.68 9.10
N HIS A 278 0.90 -8.51 9.71
CA HIS A 278 2.16 -9.14 9.25
C HIS A 278 2.44 -8.90 7.75
N ALA A 279 2.07 -7.73 7.24
CA ALA A 279 2.17 -7.44 5.82
C ALA A 279 3.63 -7.30 5.38
N ASN A 280 3.96 -8.00 4.31
CA ASN A 280 5.27 -7.96 3.68
C ASN A 280 5.12 -8.20 2.17
N PRO A 281 4.53 -7.24 1.42
CA PRO A 281 4.29 -7.43 -0.01
C PRO A 281 5.62 -7.59 -0.75
N ASN A 282 5.67 -8.55 -1.66
CA ASN A 282 6.82 -8.81 -2.52
C ASN A 282 7.09 -7.61 -3.45
N VAL A 283 8.37 -7.34 -3.71
CA VAL A 283 8.79 -6.21 -4.56
C VAL A 283 8.75 -6.62 -6.03
N TYR A 284 8.07 -5.82 -6.85
CA TYR A 284 7.99 -6.00 -8.30
C TYR A 284 9.07 -5.14 -8.94
N ASP A 285 10.26 -5.71 -9.14
CA ASP A 285 11.38 -5.07 -9.84
C ASP A 285 11.40 -5.37 -11.35
N PHE A 286 10.26 -5.82 -11.88
CA PHE A 286 9.98 -6.13 -13.28
C PHE A 286 8.58 -5.65 -13.69
N PRO A 287 8.29 -5.46 -14.99
CA PRO A 287 6.94 -5.21 -15.47
C PRO A 287 6.17 -6.51 -15.69
N VAL A 288 4.84 -6.44 -15.69
CA VAL A 288 3.99 -7.57 -16.07
C VAL A 288 3.24 -7.25 -17.36
N LEU A 289 3.43 -8.05 -18.40
CA LEU A 289 2.66 -7.95 -19.65
C LEU A 289 1.31 -8.67 -19.50
N CYS A 290 0.23 -7.97 -19.80
CA CYS A 290 -1.13 -8.47 -19.83
C CYS A 290 -1.51 -8.87 -21.27
N GLY A 291 -1.62 -10.18 -21.54
CA GLY A 291 -1.93 -10.69 -22.87
C GLY A 291 -3.32 -10.28 -23.38
N TRP A 292 -4.30 -10.19 -22.48
CA TRP A 292 -5.64 -9.71 -22.78
C TRP A 292 -5.64 -8.23 -23.16
N SER A 293 -5.01 -7.36 -22.35
CA SER A 293 -5.03 -5.91 -22.59
C SER A 293 -4.34 -5.50 -23.90
N VAL A 294 -3.32 -6.24 -24.34
CA VAL A 294 -2.70 -6.00 -25.65
C VAL A 294 -3.74 -6.08 -26.78
N GLY A 295 -4.62 -7.08 -26.74
CA GLY A 295 -5.68 -7.23 -27.72
C GLY A 295 -6.90 -6.33 -27.44
N ALA A 296 -7.44 -6.43 -26.23
CA ALA A 296 -8.71 -5.81 -25.87
C ALA A 296 -8.62 -4.29 -25.72
N MET A 297 -7.52 -3.77 -25.17
CA MET A 297 -7.38 -2.35 -24.82
C MET A 297 -6.53 -1.58 -25.83
N SER A 298 -5.45 -2.20 -26.33
CA SER A 298 -4.56 -1.55 -27.31
C SER A 298 -4.93 -1.86 -28.76
N HIS A 299 -5.99 -2.66 -29.00
CA HIS A 299 -6.47 -3.04 -30.33
C HIS A 299 -5.40 -3.68 -31.23
N LEU A 300 -4.41 -4.33 -30.63
CA LEU A 300 -3.37 -5.08 -31.34
C LEU A 300 -3.82 -6.53 -31.56
N PRO A 301 -3.12 -7.32 -32.40
CA PRO A 301 -3.40 -8.74 -32.52
C PRO A 301 -3.35 -9.44 -31.17
N GLY A 302 -4.40 -10.19 -30.82
CA GLY A 302 -4.49 -10.88 -29.53
C GLY A 302 -3.35 -11.88 -29.33
N ILE A 303 -2.67 -11.77 -28.19
CA ILE A 303 -1.50 -12.58 -27.82
C ILE A 303 -1.75 -13.53 -26.64
N ASN A 304 -2.97 -13.60 -26.13
CA ASN A 304 -3.32 -14.34 -24.91
C ASN A 304 -3.39 -15.87 -25.13
N ASN A 305 -2.26 -16.49 -25.47
CA ASN A 305 -2.04 -17.92 -25.37
C ASN A 305 -0.55 -18.21 -25.15
N SER A 306 -0.26 -19.41 -24.64
CA SER A 306 1.09 -19.84 -24.27
C SER A 306 2.15 -19.62 -25.35
N GLN A 307 1.89 -19.99 -26.62
CA GLN A 307 2.85 -19.84 -27.71
C GLN A 307 3.16 -18.37 -28.02
N LYS A 308 2.13 -17.53 -28.16
CA LYS A 308 2.32 -16.11 -28.48
C LYS A 308 3.01 -15.35 -27.35
N LEU A 309 2.67 -15.68 -26.10
CA LEU A 309 3.31 -15.11 -24.92
C LEU A 309 4.80 -15.49 -24.78
N VAL A 310 5.21 -16.68 -25.20
CA VAL A 310 6.64 -17.01 -25.32
C VAL A 310 7.31 -16.14 -26.40
N GLY A 311 6.61 -15.85 -27.50
CA GLY A 311 7.06 -14.93 -28.54
C GLY A 311 7.30 -13.50 -28.05
N GLU A 312 6.50 -13.02 -27.10
CA GLU A 312 6.68 -11.69 -26.49
C GLU A 312 7.98 -11.58 -25.69
N LEU A 313 8.40 -12.66 -25.03
CA LEU A 313 9.67 -12.67 -24.29
C LEU A 313 10.88 -12.65 -25.23
N GLU A 314 10.77 -13.31 -26.39
CA GLU A 314 11.76 -13.20 -27.46
C GLU A 314 11.82 -11.78 -28.02
N ALA A 315 10.66 -11.13 -28.19
CA ALA A 315 10.59 -9.74 -28.61
C ALA A 315 11.22 -8.79 -27.56
N ALA A 316 10.97 -9.01 -26.27
CA ALA A 316 11.58 -8.24 -25.18
C ALA A 316 13.11 -8.35 -25.17
N ARG A 317 13.63 -9.58 -25.36
CA ARG A 317 15.07 -9.84 -25.47
C ARG A 317 15.67 -9.15 -26.70
N LYS A 318 15.00 -9.25 -27.85
CA LYS A 318 15.44 -8.61 -29.10
C LYS A 318 15.45 -7.08 -29.00
N ALA A 319 14.45 -6.50 -28.35
CA ALA A 319 14.38 -5.06 -28.07
C ALA A 319 15.45 -4.60 -27.05
N GLY A 320 15.98 -5.52 -26.24
CA GLY A 320 17.02 -5.24 -25.24
C GLY A 320 16.49 -4.87 -23.86
N VAL A 321 15.18 -5.01 -23.62
CA VAL A 321 14.55 -4.75 -22.30
C VAL A 321 15.18 -5.64 -21.21
N THR A 322 15.49 -6.89 -21.55
CA THR A 322 16.03 -7.89 -20.61
C THR A 322 17.46 -7.57 -20.12
N LYS A 323 18.12 -6.55 -20.68
CA LYS A 323 19.40 -6.04 -20.16
C LYS A 323 19.25 -5.32 -18.82
N TYR A 324 18.06 -4.77 -18.54
CA TYR A 324 17.81 -3.91 -17.38
C TYR A 324 16.93 -4.56 -16.33
N THR A 325 15.99 -5.40 -16.75
CA THR A 325 15.08 -6.12 -15.84
C THR A 325 14.52 -7.38 -16.50
N LYS A 326 14.05 -8.33 -15.70
CA LYS A 326 13.23 -9.45 -16.18
C LYS A 326 11.85 -8.95 -16.61
N VAL A 327 11.06 -9.81 -17.24
CA VAL A 327 9.68 -9.49 -17.63
C VAL A 327 8.75 -10.57 -17.12
N GLY A 328 7.68 -10.14 -16.44
CA GLY A 328 6.53 -10.98 -16.12
C GLY A 328 5.63 -11.14 -17.33
N ILE A 329 5.25 -12.37 -17.66
CA ILE A 329 4.36 -12.67 -18.78
C ILE A 329 3.11 -13.34 -18.21
N ARG A 330 1.95 -12.68 -18.30
CA ARG A 330 0.69 -13.17 -17.74
C ARG A 330 -0.16 -13.85 -18.82
N LEU A 331 -0.35 -15.16 -18.66
CA LEU A 331 -1.37 -15.91 -19.39
C LEU A 331 -2.72 -15.74 -18.68
N GLU A 332 -3.76 -15.38 -19.41
CA GLU A 332 -5.09 -15.06 -18.85
C GLU A 332 -6.18 -16.03 -19.32
N PRO A 333 -6.33 -17.21 -18.66
CA PRO A 333 -7.45 -18.11 -18.91
C PRO A 333 -8.77 -17.50 -18.43
N ASP A 334 -9.41 -16.76 -19.32
CA ASP A 334 -10.55 -15.90 -19.03
C ASP A 334 -11.79 -16.27 -19.87
N THR A 335 -12.15 -17.56 -19.88
CA THR A 335 -13.40 -18.00 -20.51
C THR A 335 -14.59 -17.81 -19.57
N TYR A 336 -15.72 -17.36 -20.13
CA TYR A 336 -16.99 -17.17 -19.41
C TYR A 336 -18.05 -18.17 -19.85
N CYS A 337 -19.02 -18.43 -18.97
CA CYS A 337 -20.15 -19.36 -19.15
C CYS A 337 -21.22 -18.92 -20.18
N TYR A 338 -20.92 -18.02 -21.11
CA TYR A 338 -21.90 -17.42 -22.04
C TYR A 338 -22.43 -18.36 -23.15
N ARG A 339 -21.86 -19.55 -23.31
CA ARG A 339 -22.28 -20.51 -24.36
C ARG A 339 -23.08 -21.66 -23.77
N ASP A 340 -22.41 -22.76 -23.44
CA ASP A 340 -22.98 -23.98 -22.88
C ASP A 340 -22.72 -24.11 -21.37
N GLY A 341 -22.23 -23.05 -20.74
CA GLY A 341 -21.90 -23.00 -19.31
C GLY A 341 -20.54 -23.61 -18.94
N ASN A 342 -19.93 -24.41 -19.81
CA ASN A 342 -18.67 -25.09 -19.51
C ASN A 342 -17.47 -24.17 -19.78
N THR A 343 -16.52 -24.14 -18.84
CA THR A 343 -15.26 -23.38 -18.89
C THR A 343 -14.13 -24.17 -18.22
N GLU A 344 -12.91 -23.63 -18.25
CA GLU A 344 -11.77 -24.14 -17.47
C GLU A 344 -11.90 -23.92 -15.95
N GLN A 345 -12.87 -23.11 -15.51
CA GLN A 345 -12.94 -22.67 -14.12
C GLN A 345 -13.37 -23.82 -13.20
N GLY A 346 -12.55 -24.08 -12.18
CA GLY A 346 -12.76 -25.13 -11.18
C GLY A 346 -11.94 -26.37 -11.50
N TRP A 347 -11.89 -26.79 -12.77
CA TRP A 347 -11.01 -27.87 -13.20
C TRP A 347 -9.54 -27.52 -13.06
N TRP A 348 -9.17 -26.33 -13.57
CA TRP A 348 -7.83 -25.74 -13.45
C TRP A 348 -6.69 -26.73 -13.74
N ASP A 349 -6.84 -27.51 -14.81
CA ASP A 349 -5.85 -28.46 -15.31
C ASP A 349 -5.44 -28.16 -16.75
N ASP A 350 -4.32 -28.76 -17.17
CA ASP A 350 -3.74 -28.54 -18.50
C ASP A 350 -4.71 -28.93 -19.63
N ALA A 351 -5.53 -29.98 -19.43
CA ALA A 351 -6.44 -30.46 -20.45
C ALA A 351 -7.56 -29.45 -20.73
N HIS A 352 -8.18 -28.91 -19.68
CA HIS A 352 -9.22 -27.90 -19.82
C HIS A 352 -8.63 -26.58 -20.35
N TRP A 353 -7.48 -26.12 -19.84
CA TRP A 353 -6.85 -24.92 -20.39
C TRP A 353 -6.44 -25.07 -21.87
N ALA A 354 -6.04 -26.27 -22.30
CA ALA A 354 -5.77 -26.54 -23.71
C ALA A 354 -7.05 -26.59 -24.55
N GLN A 355 -8.13 -27.18 -24.03
CA GLN A 355 -9.45 -27.20 -24.69
C GLN A 355 -9.96 -25.79 -25.03
N TYR A 356 -9.73 -24.83 -24.14
CA TYR A 356 -10.12 -23.43 -24.35
C TYR A 356 -9.06 -22.58 -25.07
N GLY A 357 -7.97 -23.20 -25.55
CA GLY A 357 -6.98 -22.55 -26.42
C GLY A 357 -5.95 -21.67 -25.70
N HIS A 358 -5.85 -21.77 -24.37
CA HIS A 358 -4.88 -21.01 -23.57
C HIS A 358 -3.50 -21.66 -23.62
N LEU A 359 -3.47 -23.00 -23.50
CA LEU A 359 -2.26 -23.83 -23.65
C LEU A 359 -2.29 -24.50 -25.02
N VAL A 360 -1.31 -24.22 -25.87
CA VAL A 360 -1.31 -24.65 -27.28
C VAL A 360 0.07 -25.17 -27.68
N PRO A 361 0.18 -26.04 -28.70
CA PRO A 361 1.46 -26.58 -29.11
C PRO A 361 2.49 -25.50 -29.45
N PRO A 362 3.77 -25.65 -29.03
CA PRO A 362 4.36 -26.81 -28.34
C PRO A 362 4.30 -26.75 -26.79
N TYR A 363 3.48 -25.85 -26.23
CA TYR A 363 3.41 -25.55 -24.79
C TYR A 363 2.03 -25.90 -24.21
N GLU A 364 1.58 -27.14 -24.41
CA GLU A 364 0.23 -27.61 -24.06
C GLU A 364 0.04 -27.89 -22.56
N THR A 365 1.02 -27.54 -21.72
CA THR A 365 0.98 -27.71 -20.26
C THR A 365 1.65 -26.51 -19.60
N PHE A 366 1.23 -26.15 -18.39
CA PHE A 366 1.91 -25.11 -17.62
C PHE A 366 3.38 -25.46 -17.34
N ALA A 367 3.72 -26.74 -17.13
CA ALA A 367 5.10 -27.16 -16.95
C ALA A 367 5.98 -26.81 -18.16
N LYS A 368 5.53 -27.16 -19.39
CA LYS A 368 6.24 -26.82 -20.63
C LYS A 368 6.33 -25.31 -20.83
N TRP A 369 5.21 -24.60 -20.64
CA TRP A 369 5.16 -23.16 -20.84
C TRP A 369 6.07 -22.41 -19.83
N CYS A 370 5.98 -22.73 -18.54
CA CYS A 370 6.82 -22.13 -17.51
C CYS A 370 8.31 -22.43 -17.72
N ALA A 371 8.66 -23.65 -18.16
CA ALA A 371 10.04 -23.96 -18.55
C ALA A 371 10.51 -23.04 -19.68
N ALA A 372 9.72 -22.89 -20.75
CA ALA A 372 10.05 -22.03 -21.88
C ALA A 372 10.20 -20.55 -21.48
N ILE A 373 9.35 -20.05 -20.58
CA ILE A 373 9.46 -18.69 -20.03
C ILE A 373 10.75 -18.52 -19.22
N ARG A 374 11.08 -19.46 -18.34
CA ARG A 374 12.30 -19.38 -17.49
C ARG A 374 13.60 -19.50 -18.29
N GLU A 375 13.64 -20.36 -19.30
CA GLU A 375 14.79 -20.49 -20.22
C GLU A 375 15.16 -19.18 -20.92
N ARG A 376 14.22 -18.23 -20.95
CA ARG A 376 14.35 -16.90 -21.56
C ARG A 376 14.37 -15.79 -20.52
N ASP A 377 14.69 -16.12 -19.26
CA ASP A 377 14.76 -15.20 -18.12
C ASP A 377 13.46 -14.46 -17.79
N GLY A 378 12.32 -14.97 -18.24
CA GLY A 378 10.99 -14.44 -17.91
C GLY A 378 10.46 -14.94 -16.57
N ILE A 379 9.37 -14.31 -16.11
CA ILE A 379 8.66 -14.67 -14.88
C ILE A 379 7.25 -15.11 -15.27
N PRO A 380 6.88 -16.39 -15.10
CA PRO A 380 5.57 -16.89 -15.51
C PRO A 380 4.49 -16.46 -14.51
N TYR A 381 3.50 -15.74 -15.03
CA TYR A 381 2.29 -15.31 -14.31
C TYR A 381 1.06 -15.94 -14.92
N THR A 382 0.02 -16.12 -14.12
CA THR A 382 -1.30 -16.50 -14.63
C THR A 382 -2.44 -15.80 -13.90
N TYR A 383 -3.66 -16.23 -14.14
CA TYR A 383 -4.90 -15.53 -13.86
C TYR A 383 -5.97 -16.51 -13.42
N PHE A 384 -6.78 -16.11 -12.45
CA PHE A 384 -7.88 -16.91 -11.93
C PHE A 384 -9.11 -16.04 -11.65
N GLN A 385 -10.28 -16.59 -11.93
CA GLN A 385 -11.55 -16.01 -11.49
C GLN A 385 -11.90 -16.57 -10.11
N VAL A 386 -12.24 -15.70 -9.17
CA VAL A 386 -12.36 -16.09 -7.75
C VAL A 386 -13.57 -17.00 -7.48
N GLY A 387 -14.74 -16.72 -8.04
CA GLY A 387 -16.00 -17.31 -7.58
C GLY A 387 -16.94 -17.78 -8.69
N MET A 388 -16.47 -17.97 -9.92
CA MET A 388 -17.30 -18.39 -11.06
C MET A 388 -16.94 -19.84 -11.48
N PRO A 389 -17.75 -20.85 -11.13
CA PRO A 389 -17.51 -22.23 -11.54
C PRO A 389 -17.93 -22.51 -12.98
N SER A 390 -17.26 -23.48 -13.61
CA SER A 390 -17.79 -24.18 -14.79
C SER A 390 -19.03 -25.00 -14.42
N ASP A 391 -20.01 -25.05 -15.31
CA ASP A 391 -21.23 -25.83 -15.12
C ASP A 391 -20.96 -27.34 -14.93
N ASP A 392 -20.07 -27.91 -15.74
CA ASP A 392 -19.70 -29.32 -15.62
C ASP A 392 -18.90 -29.64 -14.36
N TYR A 393 -18.04 -28.73 -13.92
CA TYR A 393 -17.34 -28.84 -12.63
C TYR A 393 -18.33 -28.80 -11.48
N ALA A 394 -19.26 -27.83 -11.46
CA ALA A 394 -20.28 -27.72 -10.42
C ALA A 394 -21.21 -28.94 -10.38
N ARG A 395 -21.55 -29.54 -11.53
CA ARG A 395 -22.31 -30.79 -11.57
C ARG A 395 -21.52 -31.98 -11.05
N ALA A 396 -20.21 -32.04 -11.31
CA ALA A 396 -19.34 -33.11 -10.84
C ALA A 396 -19.04 -33.01 -9.33
N PHE A 397 -18.91 -31.79 -8.82
CA PHE A 397 -18.55 -31.49 -7.44
C PHE A 397 -19.52 -30.48 -6.80
N PRO A 398 -20.80 -30.82 -6.63
CA PRO A 398 -21.78 -29.90 -6.02
C PRO A 398 -21.41 -29.54 -4.58
N GLY A 399 -20.66 -30.41 -3.88
CA GLY A 399 -20.16 -30.16 -2.52
C GLY A 399 -19.09 -29.07 -2.42
N HIS A 400 -18.45 -28.70 -3.54
CA HIS A 400 -17.47 -27.60 -3.57
C HIS A 400 -18.12 -26.21 -3.70
N MET A 401 -19.46 -26.16 -3.79
CA MET A 401 -20.22 -24.93 -3.98
C MET A 401 -20.88 -24.50 -2.68
N LEU A 402 -21.14 -23.20 -2.52
CA LEU A 402 -21.85 -22.67 -1.37
C LEU A 402 -23.21 -23.37 -1.17
N SER A 403 -23.50 -23.69 0.09
CA SER A 403 -24.70 -24.45 0.51
C SER A 403 -24.83 -25.84 -0.11
N ASN A 404 -23.79 -26.35 -0.76
CA ASN A 404 -23.85 -27.57 -1.58
C ASN A 404 -24.98 -27.52 -2.63
N ASP A 405 -25.31 -26.31 -3.12
CA ASP A 405 -26.48 -26.05 -3.96
C ASP A 405 -26.10 -25.52 -5.35
N ILE A 406 -26.49 -26.30 -6.36
CA ILE A 406 -26.31 -25.97 -7.78
C ILE A 406 -27.63 -25.72 -8.52
N SER A 407 -28.75 -25.59 -7.79
CA SER A 407 -30.11 -25.48 -8.33
C SER A 407 -30.38 -24.23 -9.17
N ARG A 408 -29.40 -23.33 -9.26
CA ARG A 408 -29.47 -22.07 -10.00
C ARG A 408 -28.47 -22.00 -11.16
N LEU A 409 -27.77 -23.09 -11.50
CA LEU A 409 -26.85 -23.13 -12.66
C LEU A 409 -27.54 -22.71 -13.96
N GLN A 410 -28.80 -23.12 -14.17
CA GLN A 410 -29.58 -22.80 -15.37
C GLN A 410 -29.98 -21.32 -15.48
N MET A 411 -29.78 -20.51 -14.44
CA MET A 411 -30.21 -19.12 -14.42
C MET A 411 -29.15 -18.22 -15.06
N THR A 412 -29.58 -17.31 -15.93
CA THR A 412 -28.69 -16.27 -16.48
C THR A 412 -28.22 -15.31 -15.37
N HIS A 413 -26.95 -14.96 -15.41
CA HIS A 413 -26.32 -14.02 -14.48
C HIS A 413 -25.20 -13.22 -15.16
N SER A 414 -24.78 -12.11 -14.54
CA SER A 414 -23.52 -11.45 -14.91
C SER A 414 -22.35 -12.27 -14.37
N HIS A 415 -21.21 -12.30 -15.07
CA HIS A 415 -20.01 -13.01 -14.60
C HIS A 415 -19.48 -12.47 -13.27
N HIS A 416 -19.70 -11.18 -12.98
CA HIS A 416 -19.40 -10.56 -11.68
C HIS A 416 -20.36 -10.96 -10.55
N GLN A 417 -21.48 -11.62 -10.85
CA GLN A 417 -22.52 -12.00 -9.89
C GLN A 417 -23.04 -13.43 -10.11
N PRO A 418 -22.17 -14.44 -10.07
CA PRO A 418 -22.60 -15.82 -10.27
C PRO A 418 -23.52 -16.27 -9.13
N LEU A 419 -24.61 -16.95 -9.47
CA LEU A 419 -25.59 -17.42 -8.48
C LEU A 419 -25.11 -18.68 -7.76
N VAL A 420 -24.32 -19.51 -8.45
CA VAL A 420 -23.57 -20.66 -7.90
C VAL A 420 -22.10 -20.27 -7.83
N SER A 421 -21.43 -20.56 -6.73
CA SER A 421 -20.06 -20.11 -6.48
C SER A 421 -19.34 -21.06 -5.53
N TYR A 422 -18.02 -21.08 -5.60
CA TYR A 422 -17.20 -21.94 -4.76
C TYR A 422 -17.32 -21.61 -3.28
N ASP A 423 -17.17 -22.63 -2.45
CA ASP A 423 -16.99 -22.49 -1.02
C ASP A 423 -15.54 -22.72 -0.60
N TYR A 424 -14.77 -21.65 -0.45
CA TYR A 424 -13.38 -21.73 0.03
C TYR A 424 -13.23 -22.21 1.48
N THR A 425 -14.35 -22.45 2.18
CA THR A 425 -14.35 -22.99 3.54
C THR A 425 -14.68 -24.48 3.59
N ASP A 426 -15.08 -25.07 2.47
CA ASP A 426 -15.30 -26.51 2.33
C ASP A 426 -13.94 -27.26 2.34
N PRO A 427 -13.74 -28.27 3.22
CA PRO A 427 -12.47 -28.99 3.31
C PRO A 427 -12.03 -29.69 2.02
N ASP A 428 -12.97 -30.24 1.24
CA ASP A 428 -12.65 -30.94 -0.01
C ASP A 428 -12.23 -29.94 -1.10
N PHE A 429 -12.90 -28.79 -1.20
CA PHE A 429 -12.50 -27.72 -2.10
C PHE A 429 -11.18 -27.04 -1.67
N GLN A 430 -10.95 -26.87 -0.35
CA GLN A 430 -9.66 -26.40 0.15
C GLN A 430 -8.52 -27.32 -0.28
N LYS A 431 -8.73 -28.64 -0.16
CA LYS A 431 -7.76 -29.64 -0.63
C LYS A 431 -7.53 -29.51 -2.14
N HIS A 432 -8.59 -29.44 -2.94
CA HIS A 432 -8.48 -29.27 -4.39
C HIS A 432 -7.68 -28.02 -4.77
N THR A 433 -8.02 -26.86 -4.20
CA THR A 433 -7.29 -25.62 -4.50
C THR A 433 -5.82 -25.67 -4.09
N LEU A 434 -5.50 -26.23 -2.92
CA LEU A 434 -4.12 -26.43 -2.48
C LEU A 434 -3.33 -27.36 -3.40
N GLU A 435 -3.94 -28.43 -3.91
CA GLU A 435 -3.32 -29.33 -4.89
C GLU A 435 -3.03 -28.58 -6.20
N VAL A 436 -3.97 -27.78 -6.70
CA VAL A 436 -3.79 -26.92 -7.88
C VAL A 436 -2.64 -25.92 -7.68
N TRP A 437 -2.63 -25.17 -6.57
CA TRP A 437 -1.59 -24.18 -6.28
C TRP A 437 -0.21 -24.83 -6.12
N THR A 438 -0.13 -25.94 -5.40
CA THR A 438 1.12 -26.68 -5.20
C THR A 438 1.66 -27.23 -6.53
N ARG A 439 0.78 -27.75 -7.39
CA ARG A 439 1.15 -28.18 -8.74
C ARG A 439 1.66 -27.01 -9.57
N LEU A 440 0.93 -25.89 -9.64
CA LEU A 440 1.33 -24.72 -10.43
C LEU A 440 2.68 -24.15 -9.98
N ARG A 441 2.94 -24.12 -8.66
CA ARG A 441 4.26 -23.77 -8.12
C ARG A 441 5.35 -24.68 -8.67
N LYS A 442 5.11 -26.00 -8.64
CA LYS A 442 6.05 -27.02 -9.13
C LYS A 442 6.30 -26.86 -10.64
N ASP A 443 5.25 -26.59 -11.41
CA ASP A 443 5.34 -26.35 -12.85
C ASP A 443 6.17 -25.10 -13.15
N GLY A 444 6.02 -24.07 -12.31
CA GLY A 444 6.92 -22.93 -12.29
C GLY A 444 6.28 -21.58 -12.13
N ILE A 445 4.96 -21.51 -11.96
CA ILE A 445 4.24 -20.26 -11.76
C ILE A 445 4.82 -19.48 -10.59
N ARG A 446 5.04 -18.19 -10.81
CA ARG A 446 5.57 -17.26 -9.81
C ARG A 446 4.56 -16.23 -9.37
N GLY A 447 3.52 -15.97 -10.16
CA GLY A 447 2.47 -15.04 -9.75
C GLY A 447 1.09 -15.38 -10.30
N ILE A 448 0.07 -14.95 -9.57
CA ILE A 448 -1.34 -15.11 -9.91
C ILE A 448 -2.04 -13.78 -9.72
N LYS A 449 -2.80 -13.36 -10.74
CA LYS A 449 -3.82 -12.33 -10.62
C LYS A 449 -5.19 -12.96 -10.40
N PHE A 450 -5.84 -12.59 -9.31
CA PHE A 450 -7.24 -12.90 -9.07
C PHE A 450 -8.10 -11.77 -9.60
N ASP A 451 -9.01 -12.14 -10.50
CA ASP A 451 -10.00 -11.27 -11.08
C ASP A 451 -11.40 -11.61 -10.54
N TYR A 452 -12.32 -10.67 -10.71
CA TYR A 452 -13.68 -10.72 -10.17
C TYR A 452 -13.75 -11.05 -8.67
N PRO A 453 -12.94 -10.39 -7.80
CA PRO A 453 -12.92 -10.66 -6.36
C PRO A 453 -14.29 -10.58 -5.69
N GLU A 454 -15.17 -9.71 -6.16
CA GLU A 454 -16.55 -9.57 -5.70
C GLU A 454 -17.37 -10.86 -5.80
N THR A 455 -16.99 -11.79 -6.67
CA THR A 455 -17.62 -13.11 -6.80
C THR A 455 -17.29 -14.03 -5.64
N GLY A 456 -16.16 -13.82 -4.95
CA GLY A 456 -15.78 -14.53 -3.72
C GLY A 456 -16.26 -13.85 -2.43
N TRP A 457 -16.67 -12.58 -2.49
CA TRP A 457 -17.26 -11.87 -1.34
C TRP A 457 -18.78 -12.12 -1.27
N ARG A 458 -19.18 -13.15 -0.50
CA ARG A 458 -20.54 -13.73 -0.50
C ARG A 458 -21.32 -13.37 0.77
N PRO A 459 -22.00 -12.21 0.84
CA PRO A 459 -22.77 -11.80 2.02
C PRO A 459 -24.03 -12.65 2.23
N GLU A 460 -24.41 -13.46 1.25
CA GLU A 460 -25.51 -14.41 1.37
C GLU A 460 -25.15 -15.61 2.28
N GLY A 461 -23.86 -15.84 2.53
CA GLY A 461 -23.35 -16.96 3.32
C GLY A 461 -23.43 -18.30 2.58
N GLY A 462 -23.77 -19.36 3.32
CA GLY A 462 -23.78 -20.73 2.78
C GLY A 462 -22.44 -21.46 2.92
N PHE A 463 -21.56 -21.00 3.82
CA PHE A 463 -20.26 -21.60 4.08
C PHE A 463 -20.39 -22.90 4.88
N GLU A 464 -19.68 -23.95 4.44
CA GLU A 464 -19.50 -25.23 5.13
C GLU A 464 -18.89 -25.00 6.52
N ASN A 465 -17.89 -24.11 6.62
CA ASN A 465 -17.47 -23.61 7.92
C ASN A 465 -18.49 -22.62 8.48
N ARG A 466 -19.37 -23.10 9.36
CA ARG A 466 -20.38 -22.31 10.06
C ARG A 466 -19.86 -21.09 10.85
N HIS A 467 -18.57 -21.06 11.19
CA HIS A 467 -17.91 -19.94 11.87
C HIS A 467 -17.31 -18.91 10.92
N ALA A 468 -17.20 -19.23 9.63
CA ALA A 468 -16.73 -18.28 8.65
C ALA A 468 -17.69 -17.09 8.54
N THR A 469 -17.10 -15.92 8.41
CA THR A 469 -17.79 -14.70 8.00
C THR A 469 -17.60 -14.50 6.51
N THR A 470 -18.29 -13.50 5.94
CA THR A 470 -18.05 -13.11 4.54
C THR A 470 -16.58 -12.74 4.33
N ALA A 471 -16.01 -11.99 5.28
CA ALA A 471 -14.62 -11.56 5.23
C ALA A 471 -13.62 -12.70 5.34
N SER A 472 -13.80 -13.60 6.31
CA SER A 472 -12.86 -14.70 6.52
C SER A 472 -12.90 -15.70 5.37
N ALA A 473 -14.09 -16.00 4.82
CA ALA A 473 -14.24 -16.87 3.66
C ALA A 473 -13.59 -16.27 2.40
N TYR A 474 -13.76 -14.97 2.17
CA TYR A 474 -13.09 -14.29 1.06
C TYR A 474 -11.56 -14.31 1.18
N ARG A 475 -11.03 -14.06 2.38
CA ARG A 475 -9.58 -14.13 2.67
C ARG A 475 -9.01 -15.52 2.38
N GLU A 476 -9.82 -16.57 2.59
CA GLU A 476 -9.39 -17.95 2.46
C GLU A 476 -8.92 -18.30 1.03
N ALA A 477 -9.56 -17.75 0.00
CA ALA A 477 -9.12 -17.92 -1.39
C ALA A 477 -7.65 -17.52 -1.61
N PHE A 478 -7.26 -16.36 -1.05
CA PHE A 478 -5.90 -15.85 -1.17
C PHE A 478 -4.94 -16.55 -0.21
N ARG A 479 -5.41 -16.95 0.99
CA ARG A 479 -4.60 -17.67 1.97
C ARG A 479 -4.16 -19.03 1.43
N LEU A 480 -5.08 -19.79 0.83
CA LEU A 480 -4.79 -21.08 0.18
C LEU A 480 -3.79 -20.90 -0.98
N CYS A 481 -3.97 -19.86 -1.79
CA CYS A 481 -3.04 -19.53 -2.88
C CYS A 481 -1.62 -19.23 -2.36
N ARG A 482 -1.51 -18.40 -1.32
CA ARG A 482 -0.24 -18.10 -0.64
C ARG A 482 0.42 -19.34 -0.06
N GLU A 483 -0.37 -20.22 0.56
CA GLU A 483 0.12 -21.48 1.11
C GLU A 483 0.69 -22.40 0.02
N GLY A 484 -0.08 -22.65 -1.04
CA GLY A 484 0.32 -23.55 -2.12
C GLY A 484 1.46 -23.02 -2.99
N LEU A 485 1.45 -21.73 -3.35
CA LEU A 485 2.52 -21.12 -4.15
C LEU A 485 3.77 -20.74 -3.33
N GLY A 486 3.60 -20.50 -2.03
CA GLY A 486 4.66 -20.09 -1.12
C GLY A 486 4.81 -18.58 -0.94
N VAL A 487 5.66 -18.21 0.01
CA VAL A 487 5.86 -16.82 0.45
C VAL A 487 6.44 -15.89 -0.63
N ASP A 488 7.23 -16.44 -1.57
CA ASP A 488 7.87 -15.68 -2.66
C ASP A 488 6.99 -15.58 -3.92
N ALA A 489 5.72 -16.00 -3.83
CA ALA A 489 4.75 -15.86 -4.91
C ALA A 489 4.24 -14.43 -5.00
N PHE A 490 3.87 -13.98 -6.20
CA PHE A 490 3.28 -12.68 -6.42
C PHE A 490 1.76 -12.81 -6.55
N ILE A 491 1.02 -12.38 -5.54
CA ILE A 491 -0.45 -12.50 -5.52
C ILE A 491 -1.08 -11.13 -5.73
N ASP A 492 -1.84 -11.01 -6.81
CA ASP A 492 -2.51 -9.78 -7.18
C ASP A 492 -4.01 -9.90 -6.97
N GLU A 493 -4.57 -8.94 -6.24
CA GLU A 493 -6.01 -8.75 -6.13
C GLU A 493 -6.44 -7.66 -7.10
N ARG A 494 -7.42 -7.94 -7.98
CA ARG A 494 -8.22 -6.87 -8.58
C ARG A 494 -8.96 -6.09 -7.47
N ASN A 495 -9.55 -4.95 -7.80
CA ASN A 495 -10.31 -4.18 -6.81
C ASN A 495 -11.62 -4.87 -6.40
N LEU A 496 -11.76 -5.27 -5.13
CA LEU A 496 -13.07 -5.46 -4.50
C LEU A 496 -13.83 -4.12 -4.50
N GLY A 497 -15.12 -4.13 -4.83
CA GLY A 497 -15.93 -2.91 -4.90
C GLY A 497 -17.04 -2.91 -5.94
N GLU A 498 -17.07 -3.90 -6.83
CA GLU A 498 -18.11 -4.02 -7.85
C GLU A 498 -19.35 -4.75 -7.33
N SER A 499 -20.43 -4.71 -8.11
CA SER A 499 -21.64 -5.48 -7.82
C SER A 499 -22.25 -5.23 -6.42
N GLY A 500 -22.08 -4.01 -5.91
CA GLY A 500 -22.55 -3.59 -4.58
C GLY A 500 -21.71 -4.10 -3.41
N ARG A 501 -20.53 -4.69 -3.67
CA ARG A 501 -19.59 -5.09 -2.62
C ARG A 501 -18.75 -3.89 -2.14
N PRO A 502 -18.32 -3.86 -0.87
CA PRO A 502 -17.55 -2.74 -0.33
C PRO A 502 -16.07 -2.77 -0.74
N CYS A 503 -15.44 -1.61 -0.89
CA CYS A 503 -13.99 -1.51 -1.12
C CYS A 503 -13.21 -1.63 0.20
N LEU A 504 -12.74 -2.84 0.54
CA LEU A 504 -12.12 -3.14 1.84
C LEU A 504 -10.62 -3.52 1.74
N ASP A 505 -9.84 -3.21 2.77
CA ASP A 505 -8.44 -3.65 2.94
C ASP A 505 -8.33 -5.06 3.58
N VAL A 506 -9.38 -5.88 3.47
CA VAL A 506 -9.54 -7.18 4.16
C VAL A 506 -8.52 -8.24 3.75
N THR A 507 -7.73 -8.06 2.70
CA THR A 507 -6.66 -8.98 2.26
C THR A 507 -5.27 -8.57 2.74
N ALA A 508 -5.18 -7.54 3.59
CA ALA A 508 -3.92 -7.08 4.17
C ALA A 508 -3.16 -8.25 4.81
N GLY A 509 -1.87 -8.36 4.50
CA GLY A 509 -1.01 -9.44 4.96
C GLY A 509 -0.96 -10.68 4.06
N ILE A 510 -1.85 -10.81 3.09
CA ILE A 510 -1.96 -12.01 2.25
C ILE A 510 -1.54 -11.73 0.81
N VAL A 511 -2.16 -10.72 0.19
CA VAL A 511 -1.89 -10.32 -1.21
C VAL A 511 -0.75 -9.30 -1.27
N ASP A 512 -0.01 -9.31 -2.37
CA ASP A 512 1.09 -8.37 -2.59
C ASP A 512 0.59 -7.08 -3.23
N THR A 513 -0.33 -7.20 -4.20
CA THR A 513 -0.85 -6.04 -4.92
C THR A 513 -2.36 -5.92 -4.86
N GLN A 514 -2.84 -4.68 -4.87
CA GLN A 514 -4.25 -4.33 -5.06
C GLN A 514 -4.38 -3.35 -6.23
N ARG A 515 -5.29 -3.65 -7.17
CA ARG A 515 -5.60 -2.71 -8.24
C ARG A 515 -6.34 -1.49 -7.69
N ASN A 516 -5.96 -0.30 -8.12
CA ASN A 516 -6.55 0.96 -7.67
C ASN A 516 -7.22 1.79 -8.78
N TRP A 517 -7.42 1.19 -9.95
CA TRP A 517 -8.13 1.77 -11.08
C TRP A 517 -9.01 0.72 -11.76
N MET A 518 -9.93 1.16 -12.63
CA MET A 518 -10.69 0.25 -13.49
C MET A 518 -9.85 -0.17 -14.72
N ASP A 519 -10.40 -1.01 -15.58
CA ASP A 519 -9.73 -1.46 -16.80
C ASP A 519 -9.36 -0.25 -17.66
N SER A 520 -8.07 -0.03 -17.87
CA SER A 520 -7.57 1.11 -18.64
C SER A 520 -6.13 0.88 -19.08
N ASN A 521 -5.77 1.41 -20.25
CA ASN A 521 -4.38 1.57 -20.69
C ASN A 521 -3.93 3.04 -20.72
N GLU A 522 -4.82 3.97 -20.31
CA GLU A 522 -4.60 5.40 -20.37
C GLU A 522 -3.73 5.91 -19.21
N PHE A 523 -3.20 7.13 -19.37
CA PHE A 523 -2.48 7.87 -18.35
C PHE A 523 -3.18 9.21 -18.09
N VAL A 524 -3.77 9.34 -16.90
CA VAL A 524 -4.52 10.54 -16.50
C VAL A 524 -4.18 10.96 -15.06
N PRO A 525 -4.28 12.26 -14.71
CA PRO A 525 -3.96 12.74 -13.36
C PRO A 525 -4.70 12.03 -12.22
N ALA A 526 -6.02 11.87 -12.35
CA ALA A 526 -6.86 11.26 -11.31
C ALA A 526 -6.40 9.85 -10.91
N MET A 527 -5.86 9.10 -11.86
CA MET A 527 -5.32 7.76 -11.62
C MET A 527 -4.06 7.78 -10.75
N ILE A 528 -3.16 8.74 -11.00
CA ILE A 528 -1.97 8.95 -10.18
C ILE A 528 -2.35 9.39 -8.77
N SER A 529 -3.36 10.26 -8.65
CA SER A 529 -3.88 10.74 -7.36
C SER A 529 -4.38 9.62 -6.46
N ILE A 530 -5.05 8.58 -6.98
CA ILE A 530 -5.55 7.48 -6.13
C ILE A 530 -4.39 6.74 -5.44
N GLY A 531 -3.34 6.37 -6.18
CA GLY A 531 -2.15 5.75 -5.60
C GLY A 531 -1.37 6.72 -4.72
N GLY A 532 -1.23 7.95 -5.19
CA GLY A 532 -0.51 9.04 -4.54
C GLY A 532 -1.07 9.41 -3.16
N LEU A 533 -2.39 9.52 -3.03
CA LEU A 533 -3.08 9.83 -1.76
C LEU A 533 -3.19 8.63 -0.81
N ARG A 534 -2.73 7.44 -1.23
CA ARG A 534 -2.62 6.24 -0.40
C ARG A 534 -1.16 5.85 -0.11
N TRP A 535 -0.22 6.79 -0.22
CA TRP A 535 1.22 6.56 -0.06
C TRP A 535 1.59 5.80 1.22
N TYR A 536 0.87 6.05 2.32
CA TYR A 536 1.11 5.42 3.62
C TYR A 536 0.74 3.93 3.66
N LYS A 537 -0.11 3.45 2.74
CA LYS A 537 -0.40 2.01 2.55
C LYS A 537 0.44 1.41 1.42
N ASN A 538 0.79 2.20 0.40
CA ASN A 538 1.53 1.76 -0.77
C ASN A 538 2.97 1.33 -0.40
N ARG A 539 3.43 0.21 -0.96
CA ARG A 539 4.67 -0.52 -0.58
C ARG A 539 4.80 -0.93 0.89
N THR A 540 3.88 -0.47 1.75
CA THR A 540 3.89 -0.68 3.19
C THR A 540 3.01 -1.87 3.56
N VAL A 541 1.75 -1.83 3.16
CA VAL A 541 0.75 -2.89 3.41
C VAL A 541 0.45 -3.63 2.11
N PHE A 542 0.27 -2.89 1.02
CA PHE A 542 0.03 -3.38 -0.32
C PHE A 542 0.90 -2.63 -1.33
N ASN A 543 1.16 -3.22 -2.47
CA ASN A 543 1.56 -2.51 -3.67
C ASN A 543 0.32 -2.09 -4.46
N TYR A 544 0.09 -0.81 -4.67
CA TYR A 544 -0.98 -0.38 -5.57
C TYR A 544 -0.52 -0.37 -7.02
N PHE A 545 -1.43 -0.59 -7.96
CA PHE A 545 -1.17 -0.38 -9.39
C PHE A 545 -2.43 0.05 -10.15
N PRO A 546 -2.31 0.98 -11.12
CA PRO A 546 -3.43 1.60 -11.80
C PRO A 546 -3.81 0.88 -13.10
N ASP A 547 -3.86 -0.44 -13.05
CA ASP A 547 -4.05 -1.31 -14.22
C ASP A 547 -2.98 -1.11 -15.32
N THR A 548 -3.21 -1.65 -16.51
CA THR A 548 -2.19 -1.69 -17.58
C THR A 548 -1.85 -0.32 -18.15
N LYS A 549 -0.69 -0.19 -18.80
CA LYS A 549 -0.27 1.06 -19.47
C LYS A 549 0.29 0.80 -20.85
N THR A 550 0.00 1.75 -21.74
CA THR A 550 0.53 1.77 -23.09
C THR A 550 1.74 2.70 -23.19
N VAL A 551 2.86 2.16 -23.67
CA VAL A 551 4.12 2.90 -23.89
C VAL A 551 4.40 3.14 -25.38
N HIS A 552 3.62 2.53 -26.27
CA HIS A 552 3.57 2.85 -27.70
C HIS A 552 2.55 3.97 -27.95
N ASP A 553 2.61 4.61 -29.12
CA ASP A 553 1.63 5.62 -29.57
C ASP A 553 1.40 6.82 -28.62
N CYS A 554 2.39 7.14 -27.78
CA CYS A 554 2.43 8.34 -26.96
C CYS A 554 3.72 9.13 -27.20
N SER A 555 3.69 10.44 -26.93
CA SER A 555 4.90 11.27 -27.04
C SER A 555 5.96 10.83 -26.03
N LYS A 556 7.21 11.18 -26.29
CA LYS A 556 8.33 10.91 -25.37
C LYS A 556 8.04 11.48 -23.98
N GLU A 557 7.56 12.71 -23.93
CA GLU A 557 7.32 13.45 -22.69
C GLU A 557 6.17 12.82 -21.89
N ILE A 558 5.09 12.38 -22.55
CA ILE A 558 3.99 11.66 -21.90
C ILE A 558 4.47 10.29 -21.40
N ARG A 559 5.25 9.56 -22.19
CA ARG A 559 5.81 8.26 -21.77
C ARG A 559 6.72 8.42 -20.54
N GLN A 560 7.64 9.37 -20.56
CA GLN A 560 8.55 9.65 -19.44
C GLN A 560 7.78 10.07 -18.18
N SER A 561 6.73 10.87 -18.35
CA SER A 561 5.88 11.33 -17.24
C SER A 561 5.06 10.19 -16.66
N MET A 562 4.42 9.37 -17.50
CA MET A 562 3.70 8.18 -17.08
C MET A 562 4.59 7.21 -16.31
N LEU A 563 5.78 6.89 -16.85
CA LEU A 563 6.71 5.97 -16.19
C LEU A 563 7.18 6.52 -14.84
N THR A 564 7.50 7.81 -14.76
CA THR A 564 7.92 8.47 -13.51
C THR A 564 6.80 8.43 -12.48
N MET A 565 5.60 8.86 -12.85
CA MET A 565 4.49 8.96 -11.91
C MET A 565 3.99 7.59 -11.45
N VAL A 566 3.89 6.60 -12.35
CA VAL A 566 3.55 5.21 -11.97
C VAL A 566 4.63 4.64 -11.05
N PHE A 567 5.91 4.86 -11.33
CA PHE A 567 7.00 4.41 -10.47
C PHE A 567 6.93 4.98 -9.04
N LEU A 568 6.60 6.26 -8.91
CA LEU A 568 6.53 6.95 -7.61
C LEU A 568 5.26 6.62 -6.81
N THR A 569 4.13 6.38 -7.48
CA THR A 569 2.81 6.22 -6.83
C THR A 569 2.25 4.81 -6.92
N SER A 570 2.98 3.86 -7.51
CA SER A 570 2.59 2.45 -7.67
C SER A 570 3.74 1.51 -7.31
N GLY A 571 3.40 0.30 -6.89
CA GLY A 571 4.39 -0.75 -6.58
C GLY A 571 4.88 -1.51 -7.81
N ARG A 572 4.21 -1.35 -8.97
CA ARG A 572 4.56 -2.00 -10.24
C ARG A 572 3.98 -1.27 -11.45
N ILE A 573 4.39 -1.71 -12.64
CA ILE A 573 3.76 -1.36 -13.92
C ILE A 573 3.27 -2.64 -14.63
N ASP A 574 2.01 -2.59 -15.04
CA ASP A 574 1.41 -3.58 -15.93
C ASP A 574 1.39 -3.00 -17.35
N LEU A 575 1.64 -3.81 -18.37
CA LEU A 575 1.76 -3.37 -19.76
C LEU A 575 0.61 -3.88 -20.62
N ALA A 576 0.09 -2.98 -21.46
CA ALA A 576 -0.79 -3.30 -22.59
C ALA A 576 -0.07 -3.13 -23.94
N THR A 577 1.27 -3.03 -23.95
CA THR A 577 2.08 -2.88 -25.16
C THR A 577 2.84 -4.17 -25.45
N SER A 578 2.68 -4.72 -26.66
CA SER A 578 3.54 -5.82 -27.13
C SER A 578 4.99 -5.34 -27.21
N PHE A 579 5.93 -6.20 -26.80
CA PHE A 579 7.36 -5.93 -26.90
C PHE A 579 7.87 -5.82 -28.34
N THR A 580 7.08 -6.27 -29.32
CA THR A 580 7.40 -6.05 -30.74
C THR A 580 7.37 -4.58 -31.14
N LEU A 581 6.70 -3.72 -30.36
CA LEU A 581 6.61 -2.28 -30.58
C LEU A 581 7.65 -1.47 -29.77
N PHE A 582 8.50 -2.11 -28.98
CA PHE A 582 9.53 -1.41 -28.21
C PHE A 582 10.67 -0.94 -29.12
N THR A 583 10.67 0.35 -29.45
CA THR A 583 11.79 1.02 -30.13
C THR A 583 12.95 1.28 -29.16
N PRO A 584 14.17 1.57 -29.65
CA PRO A 584 15.29 1.95 -28.78
C PRO A 584 14.98 3.11 -27.83
N GLU A 585 14.15 4.08 -28.25
CA GLU A 585 13.71 5.21 -27.43
C GLU A 585 12.75 4.76 -26.31
N ILE A 586 11.81 3.86 -26.62
CA ILE A 586 10.91 3.28 -25.60
C ILE A 586 11.73 2.47 -24.60
N VAL A 587 12.66 1.64 -25.06
CA VAL A 587 13.55 0.85 -24.20
C VAL A 587 14.40 1.76 -23.31
N HIS A 588 14.95 2.83 -23.87
CA HIS A 588 15.69 3.83 -23.11
C HIS A 588 14.84 4.39 -21.97
N ASP A 589 13.68 4.98 -22.26
CA ASP A 589 12.84 5.62 -21.24
C ASP A 589 12.35 4.61 -20.19
N PHE A 590 11.88 3.46 -20.66
CA PHE A 590 11.37 2.38 -19.81
C PHE A 590 12.44 1.80 -18.87
N SER A 591 13.68 1.68 -19.34
CA SER A 591 14.77 1.17 -18.52
C SER A 591 15.14 2.08 -17.34
N ARG A 592 14.81 3.38 -17.41
CA ARG A 592 15.20 4.36 -16.38
C ARG A 592 14.43 4.20 -15.06
N ILE A 593 13.36 3.41 -15.02
CA ILE A 593 12.61 3.09 -13.79
C ILE A 593 12.98 1.71 -13.19
N TYR A 594 13.97 1.02 -13.77
CA TYR A 594 14.45 -0.27 -13.30
C TYR A 594 15.94 -0.28 -12.92
N PRO A 595 16.32 -0.96 -11.83
CA PRO A 595 15.47 -1.79 -10.95
C PRO A 595 14.58 -0.95 -10.02
N ALA A 596 13.45 -1.51 -9.58
CA ALA A 596 12.65 -0.88 -8.53
C ALA A 596 13.41 -0.84 -7.20
N TYR A 597 13.11 0.16 -6.37
CA TYR A 597 13.64 0.25 -5.00
C TYR A 597 12.84 -0.65 -4.05
N ARG A 598 13.47 -1.08 -2.95
CA ARG A 598 12.96 -2.17 -2.08
C ARG A 598 12.32 -1.65 -0.79
N GLU A 599 12.53 -0.38 -0.49
CA GLU A 599 12.10 0.24 0.74
C GLU A 599 10.57 0.33 0.81
N PRO A 600 9.96 0.09 1.99
CA PRO A 600 8.52 -0.01 2.14
C PRO A 600 7.87 1.37 2.32
N PHE A 601 8.13 2.29 1.39
CA PHE A 601 7.52 3.62 1.37
C PHE A 601 7.39 4.12 -0.07
N THR A 602 6.59 5.16 -0.29
CA THR A 602 6.42 5.84 -1.58
C THR A 602 6.42 7.34 -1.42
N ALA A 603 6.40 8.08 -2.54
CA ALA A 603 6.42 9.53 -2.53
C ALA A 603 5.19 10.14 -1.83
N ARG A 604 5.41 11.15 -0.99
CA ARG A 604 4.38 11.95 -0.34
C ARG A 604 3.78 12.96 -1.33
N PRO A 605 2.45 13.10 -1.41
CA PRO A 605 1.82 14.15 -2.22
C PRO A 605 1.81 15.48 -1.45
N LEU A 606 2.88 16.28 -1.58
CA LEU A 606 3.13 17.43 -0.72
C LEU A 606 2.03 18.50 -0.75
N ASP A 607 1.42 18.72 -1.90
CA ASP A 607 0.37 19.73 -2.08
C ASP A 607 -1.05 19.19 -1.82
N ALA A 608 -1.21 17.93 -1.39
CA ALA A 608 -2.52 17.29 -1.18
C ALA A 608 -3.46 18.07 -0.24
N PHE A 609 -2.92 18.83 0.72
CA PHE A 609 -3.70 19.58 1.71
C PHE A 609 -3.86 21.07 1.39
N THR A 610 -3.46 21.49 0.19
CA THR A 610 -3.52 22.90 -0.24
C THR A 610 -4.82 23.28 -0.96
N GLY A 611 -5.73 22.31 -1.15
CA GLY A 611 -7.02 22.49 -1.82
C GLY A 611 -7.05 22.09 -3.29
N VAL A 612 -5.97 21.51 -3.81
CA VAL A 612 -5.92 20.91 -5.16
C VAL A 612 -6.74 19.61 -5.23
N THR A 613 -7.37 19.34 -6.37
CA THR A 613 -8.09 18.08 -6.62
C THR A 613 -7.13 16.91 -6.79
N ASP A 614 -6.13 17.10 -7.64
CA ASP A 614 -5.11 16.11 -7.99
C ASP A 614 -3.74 16.70 -7.62
N PRO A 615 -3.00 16.11 -6.66
CA PRO A 615 -1.71 16.62 -6.22
C PRO A 615 -0.72 16.72 -7.39
N GLN A 616 0.03 17.81 -7.43
CA GLN A 616 1.00 18.14 -8.47
C GLN A 616 2.45 17.96 -7.99
N VAL A 617 2.69 17.82 -6.69
CA VAL A 617 4.04 17.70 -6.13
C VAL A 617 4.17 16.42 -5.33
N TYR A 618 5.11 15.56 -5.73
CA TYR A 618 5.37 14.29 -5.05
C TYR A 618 6.83 14.23 -4.60
N ASP A 619 7.05 14.01 -3.30
CA ASP A 619 8.38 13.94 -2.70
C ASP A 619 8.68 12.55 -2.16
N LEU A 620 9.68 11.90 -2.73
CA LEU A 620 10.31 10.71 -2.18
C LEU A 620 11.57 11.12 -1.41
N GLU A 621 11.43 11.25 -0.10
CA GLU A 621 12.54 11.46 0.82
C GLU A 621 13.39 10.18 0.90
N LEU A 622 14.59 10.21 0.30
CA LEU A 622 15.55 9.10 0.39
C LEU A 622 16.39 9.20 1.66
N THR A 623 16.81 10.42 1.98
CA THR A 623 17.46 10.81 3.24
C THR A 623 17.04 12.25 3.57
N PRO A 624 17.24 12.74 4.81
CA PRO A 624 16.93 14.14 5.16
C PRO A 624 17.62 15.21 4.29
N ASP A 625 18.72 14.86 3.62
CA ASP A 625 19.50 15.76 2.75
C ASP A 625 19.38 15.42 1.25
N TRP A 626 18.57 14.42 0.89
CA TRP A 626 18.41 13.95 -0.49
C TRP A 626 16.98 13.52 -0.79
N HIS A 627 16.33 14.29 -1.64
CA HIS A 627 14.95 14.13 -2.03
C HIS A 627 14.82 13.93 -3.54
N GLN A 628 13.83 13.16 -3.95
CA GLN A 628 13.43 13.00 -5.34
C GLN A 628 12.02 13.55 -5.49
N VAL A 629 11.92 14.71 -6.14
CA VAL A 629 10.69 15.50 -6.22
C VAL A 629 10.18 15.53 -7.65
N ALA A 630 8.98 15.01 -7.87
CA ALA A 630 8.27 15.17 -9.12
C ALA A 630 7.35 16.39 -9.08
N LEU A 631 7.49 17.27 -10.07
CA LEU A 631 6.52 18.32 -10.38
C LEU A 631 5.68 17.82 -11.55
N PHE A 632 4.38 17.64 -11.36
CA PHE A 632 3.47 17.02 -12.33
C PHE A 632 2.29 17.93 -12.61
N ASN A 633 2.11 18.35 -13.87
CA ASN A 633 0.97 19.19 -14.24
C ASN A 633 -0.29 18.34 -14.39
N THR A 634 -1.18 18.44 -13.40
CA THR A 634 -2.47 17.74 -13.39
C THR A 634 -3.58 18.53 -14.09
N SER A 635 -3.30 19.75 -14.55
CA SER A 635 -4.28 20.62 -15.20
C SER A 635 -4.40 20.31 -16.70
N ALA A 636 -5.52 20.74 -17.29
CA ALA A 636 -5.76 20.60 -18.73
C ALA A 636 -5.03 21.66 -19.59
N LYS A 637 -4.20 22.53 -19.00
CA LYS A 637 -3.49 23.61 -19.72
C LYS A 637 -2.00 23.64 -19.34
N PRO A 638 -1.13 24.15 -20.21
CA PRO A 638 0.24 24.43 -19.81
C PRO A 638 0.27 25.44 -18.66
N GLY A 639 1.18 25.25 -17.70
CA GLY A 639 1.27 26.15 -16.56
C GLY A 639 2.41 25.84 -15.61
N PRO A 640 2.67 26.75 -14.65
CA PRO A 640 3.69 26.56 -13.65
C PRO A 640 3.25 25.53 -12.60
N VAL A 641 4.14 24.57 -12.32
CA VAL A 641 4.09 23.71 -11.14
C VAL A 641 5.30 24.02 -10.30
N ALA A 642 5.11 24.14 -8.98
CA ALA A 642 6.16 24.62 -8.11
C ALA A 642 6.06 24.09 -6.68
N VAL A 643 7.21 24.09 -6.02
CA VAL A 643 7.37 23.65 -4.64
C VAL A 643 8.33 24.56 -3.88
N ALA A 644 7.99 24.92 -2.65
CA ALA A 644 8.90 25.60 -1.74
C ALA A 644 9.85 24.61 -1.08
N LEU A 645 11.14 24.92 -1.02
CA LEU A 645 12.13 24.03 -0.40
C LEU A 645 11.92 23.94 1.12
N SER A 646 11.66 25.05 1.80
CA SER A 646 11.37 25.12 3.23
C SER A 646 10.00 25.73 3.51
N GLY A 647 9.51 25.58 4.75
CA GLY A 647 8.22 26.11 5.19
C GLY A 647 7.27 25.03 5.70
N ASP A 648 6.02 25.42 5.92
CA ASP A 648 4.97 24.52 6.42
C ASP A 648 4.52 23.53 5.32
N ARG A 649 4.53 22.24 5.66
CA ARG A 649 4.20 21.16 4.72
C ARG A 649 2.71 21.12 4.38
N VAL A 650 1.84 21.48 5.32
CA VAL A 650 0.39 21.27 5.17
C VAL A 650 -0.25 22.41 4.38
N THR A 651 0.04 23.66 4.77
CA THR A 651 -0.58 24.86 4.22
C THR A 651 0.13 25.37 2.97
N ALA A 652 1.46 25.24 2.89
CA ALA A 652 2.24 25.71 1.75
C ALA A 652 2.67 24.60 0.78
N GLY A 653 2.45 23.32 1.12
CA GLY A 653 2.92 22.18 0.32
C GLY A 653 4.45 22.14 0.18
N ALA A 654 5.18 22.69 1.15
CA ALA A 654 6.64 22.74 1.13
C ALA A 654 7.26 21.36 1.39
N ILE A 655 8.52 21.16 0.96
CA ILE A 655 9.29 19.94 1.28
C ILE A 655 9.63 19.89 2.78
N GLY A 656 9.89 21.07 3.37
CA GLY A 656 10.25 21.21 4.78
C GLY A 656 11.76 21.05 5.04
N LEU A 657 12.59 21.43 4.06
CA LEU A 657 14.04 21.44 4.18
C LEU A 657 14.54 22.59 5.09
N ASP A 658 15.80 22.52 5.51
CA ASP A 658 16.47 23.57 6.27
C ASP A 658 16.61 24.86 5.43
N SER A 659 15.99 25.95 5.89
CA SER A 659 15.93 27.24 5.21
C SER A 659 17.28 27.98 5.16
N THR A 660 18.22 27.62 6.03
CA THR A 660 19.54 28.26 6.12
C THR A 660 20.58 27.60 5.22
N ALA A 661 20.28 26.40 4.72
CA ALA A 661 21.16 25.64 3.84
C ALA A 661 21.04 26.08 2.37
N SER A 662 21.82 25.46 1.50
CA SER A 662 21.70 25.56 0.05
C SER A 662 21.52 24.17 -0.55
N TYR A 663 20.85 24.07 -1.69
CA TYR A 663 20.52 22.81 -2.34
C TYR A 663 20.85 22.86 -3.82
N TYR A 664 21.48 21.79 -4.33
CA TYR A 664 21.56 21.54 -5.76
C TYR A 664 20.28 20.88 -6.24
N VAL A 665 19.77 21.33 -7.38
CA VAL A 665 18.59 20.76 -8.04
C VAL A 665 18.98 20.28 -9.43
N TYR A 666 18.80 18.99 -9.71
CA TYR A 666 19.10 18.37 -11.01
C TYR A 666 17.84 17.75 -11.60
N ASP A 667 17.55 18.01 -12.87
CA ASP A 667 16.39 17.48 -13.58
C ASP A 667 16.82 16.30 -14.46
N PHE A 668 16.30 15.11 -14.15
CA PHE A 668 16.72 13.86 -14.76
C PHE A 668 16.44 13.79 -16.26
N TRP A 669 15.22 14.15 -16.69
CA TRP A 669 14.80 13.94 -18.08
C TRP A 669 15.36 14.98 -19.04
N SER A 670 15.63 16.20 -18.55
CA SER A 670 16.36 17.21 -19.33
C SER A 670 17.88 17.07 -19.23
N ASP A 671 18.38 16.14 -18.41
CA ASP A 671 19.80 15.94 -18.11
C ASP A 671 20.52 17.26 -17.79
N ALA A 672 19.94 18.04 -16.86
CA ALA A 672 20.38 19.40 -16.60
C ALA A 672 20.42 19.74 -15.11
N LEU A 673 21.51 20.40 -14.71
CA LEU A 673 21.55 21.12 -13.44
C LEU A 673 20.62 22.33 -13.54
N VAL A 674 19.53 22.30 -12.79
CA VAL A 674 18.59 23.44 -12.68
C VAL A 674 19.26 24.60 -11.94
N GLY A 675 20.05 24.29 -10.91
CA GLY A 675 20.88 25.29 -10.23
C GLY A 675 21.22 24.93 -8.79
N LYS A 676 21.84 25.91 -8.11
CA LYS A 676 22.08 25.92 -6.66
C LYS A 676 21.18 26.99 -6.04
N PHE A 677 20.30 26.58 -5.14
CA PHE A 677 19.26 27.44 -4.57
C PHE A 677 19.43 27.57 -3.05
N PRO A 678 19.15 28.75 -2.46
CA PRO A 678 19.03 28.85 -1.00
C PRO A 678 17.82 28.04 -0.52
N GLY A 679 17.84 27.55 0.73
CA GLY A 679 16.74 26.77 1.32
C GLY A 679 15.41 27.50 1.40
N THR A 680 15.40 28.83 1.29
CA THR A 680 14.19 29.66 1.19
C THR A 680 13.61 29.76 -0.22
N ALA A 681 14.25 29.16 -1.23
CA ALA A 681 13.81 29.23 -2.61
C ALA A 681 12.52 28.45 -2.87
N ARG A 682 11.87 28.82 -3.97
CA ARG A 682 10.77 28.09 -4.59
C ARG A 682 11.23 27.62 -5.97
N ILE A 683 11.13 26.32 -6.22
CA ILE A 683 11.49 25.71 -7.51
C ILE A 683 10.22 25.64 -8.36
N GLU A 684 10.30 26.09 -9.61
CA GLU A 684 9.17 26.15 -10.53
C GLU A 684 9.56 25.64 -11.93
N LYS A 685 8.65 24.92 -12.57
CA LYS A 685 8.75 24.49 -13.97
C LYS A 685 7.42 24.78 -14.67
N ASN A 686 7.48 25.39 -15.85
CA ASN A 686 6.34 25.43 -16.76
C ASN A 686 6.25 24.09 -17.49
N LEU A 687 5.11 23.41 -17.36
CA LEU A 687 4.90 22.05 -17.86
C LEU A 687 3.63 22.01 -18.70
N GLU A 688 3.64 21.22 -19.77
CA GLU A 688 2.44 20.88 -20.54
C GLU A 688 1.51 19.96 -19.72
N PRO A 689 0.22 19.84 -20.10
CA PRO A 689 -0.71 18.92 -19.45
C PRO A 689 -0.16 17.50 -19.36
N SER A 690 -0.28 16.87 -18.19
CA SER A 690 0.21 15.51 -17.93
C SER A 690 1.73 15.31 -18.09
N HIS A 691 2.51 16.39 -18.17
CA HIS A 691 3.97 16.31 -18.13
C HIS A 691 4.47 16.40 -16.68
N CYS A 692 5.58 15.70 -16.38
CA CYS A 692 6.31 15.86 -15.14
C CYS A 692 7.79 16.19 -15.35
N ALA A 693 8.37 16.89 -14.38
CA ALA A 693 9.81 16.99 -14.19
C ALA A 693 10.21 16.14 -12.98
N MET A 694 11.34 15.44 -13.07
CA MET A 694 11.88 14.60 -11.99
C MET A 694 13.16 15.21 -11.43
N LEU A 695 13.09 15.79 -10.24
CA LEU A 695 14.13 16.62 -9.66
C LEU A 695 14.84 15.89 -8.51
N SER A 696 16.17 15.78 -8.57
CA SER A 696 17.00 15.40 -7.41
C SER A 696 17.37 16.68 -6.67
N ILE A 697 16.92 16.80 -5.43
CA ILE A 697 17.22 17.93 -4.56
C ILE A 697 18.17 17.44 -3.47
N ARG A 698 19.39 18.00 -3.45
CA ARG A 698 20.46 17.56 -2.57
C ARG A 698 21.05 18.73 -1.79
N LYS A 699 21.20 18.58 -0.48
CA LYS A 699 21.91 19.57 0.35
C LYS A 699 23.35 19.71 -0.14
N VAL A 700 23.79 20.95 -0.30
CA VAL A 700 25.16 21.30 -0.67
C VAL A 700 26.07 20.93 0.49
N GLN A 701 27.09 20.12 0.20
CA GLN A 701 28.12 19.70 1.14
C GLN A 701 29.34 20.62 1.06
N SER A 702 30.22 20.54 2.06
CA SER A 702 31.51 21.23 2.06
C SER A 702 32.61 20.52 1.25
N ASN A 703 32.34 19.30 0.77
CA ASN A 703 33.30 18.46 0.06
C ASN A 703 32.72 18.01 -1.28
N PRO A 704 33.52 17.52 -2.23
CA PRO A 704 33.01 16.97 -3.48
C PRO A 704 31.91 15.93 -3.28
N GLN A 705 30.86 16.02 -4.07
CA GLN A 705 29.69 15.14 -3.96
C GLN A 705 29.15 14.75 -5.33
N VAL A 706 28.45 13.61 -5.38
CA VAL A 706 27.60 13.27 -6.52
C VAL A 706 26.37 14.19 -6.51
N LEU A 707 25.82 14.51 -7.67
CA LEU A 707 24.54 15.22 -7.83
C LEU A 707 23.48 14.38 -8.52
N SER A 708 23.86 13.69 -9.60
CA SER A 708 22.94 12.90 -10.42
C SER A 708 23.67 11.84 -11.24
N THR A 709 22.88 10.98 -11.87
CA THR A 709 23.30 9.94 -12.82
C THR A 709 22.32 9.87 -13.98
N ASN A 710 22.75 9.50 -15.18
CA ASN A 710 21.84 9.31 -16.34
C ASN A 710 21.16 7.92 -16.39
N ARG A 711 21.36 7.06 -15.37
CA ARG A 711 20.92 5.66 -15.43
C ARG A 711 19.51 5.43 -14.89
N HIS A 712 19.13 6.08 -13.80
CA HIS A 712 17.86 5.80 -13.12
C HIS A 712 17.21 7.09 -12.64
N VAL A 713 15.87 7.14 -12.63
CA VAL A 713 15.09 8.31 -12.18
C VAL A 713 15.38 8.72 -10.73
N LEU A 714 15.93 7.80 -9.93
CA LEU A 714 16.40 8.06 -8.55
C LEU A 714 17.85 8.56 -8.47
N GLN A 715 18.48 8.87 -9.60
CA GLN A 715 19.68 9.68 -9.74
C GLN A 715 20.84 9.28 -8.81
N GLY A 716 21.15 7.97 -8.76
CA GLY A 716 22.22 7.39 -7.97
C GLY A 716 21.76 6.49 -6.82
N TRP A 717 20.47 6.48 -6.44
CA TRP A 717 20.01 5.69 -5.29
C TRP A 717 20.13 4.18 -5.51
N VAL A 718 19.79 3.72 -6.71
CA VAL A 718 19.73 2.28 -7.03
C VAL A 718 20.97 1.79 -7.77
N ASP A 719 21.63 2.69 -8.49
CA ASP A 719 22.72 2.43 -9.41
C ASP A 719 24.10 2.77 -8.84
N LEU A 720 24.19 3.53 -7.74
CA LEU A 720 25.42 3.72 -6.97
C LEU A 720 25.32 3.10 -5.58
N ALA A 721 26.46 2.69 -5.03
CA ALA A 721 26.61 2.23 -3.65
C ALA A 721 27.95 2.71 -3.07
N ASP A 722 28.06 2.74 -1.74
CA ASP A 722 29.30 3.05 -1.01
C ASP A 722 29.98 4.37 -1.42
N VAL A 723 29.20 5.37 -1.82
CA VAL A 723 29.71 6.68 -2.22
C VAL A 723 30.25 7.41 -0.99
N ARG A 724 31.55 7.70 -0.97
CA ARG A 724 32.23 8.34 0.15
C ARG A 724 33.34 9.29 -0.28
N TRP A 725 33.47 10.38 0.46
CA TRP A 725 34.60 11.31 0.40
C TRP A 725 35.68 10.90 1.41
N ASP A 726 36.91 10.73 0.93
CA ASP A 726 38.12 10.60 1.73
C ASP A 726 38.84 11.95 1.76
N ALA A 727 38.76 12.64 2.90
CA ALA A 727 39.36 13.95 3.07
C ALA A 727 40.90 13.93 3.07
N ALA A 728 41.52 12.85 3.58
CA ALA A 728 42.97 12.75 3.65
C ALA A 728 43.56 12.48 2.26
N GLY A 729 42.92 11.60 1.49
CA GLY A 729 43.29 11.28 0.11
C GLY A 729 42.70 12.22 -0.95
N LYS A 730 41.86 13.18 -0.55
CA LYS A 730 41.10 14.09 -1.44
C LYS A 730 40.38 13.34 -2.56
N LYS A 731 39.68 12.26 -2.19
CA LYS A 731 39.14 11.29 -3.16
C LYS A 731 37.67 11.03 -2.92
N LEU A 732 36.84 11.24 -3.93
CA LEU A 732 35.46 10.74 -3.96
C LEU A 732 35.45 9.36 -4.62
N SER A 733 34.85 8.36 -4.00
CA SER A 733 34.80 6.99 -4.54
C SER A 733 33.47 6.31 -4.27
N GLY A 734 33.15 5.29 -5.05
CA GLY A 734 31.97 4.46 -4.83
C GLY A 734 31.95 3.25 -5.76
N VAL A 735 30.85 2.51 -5.72
CA VAL A 735 30.54 1.39 -6.61
C VAL A 735 29.41 1.81 -7.53
N ALA A 736 29.57 1.59 -8.84
CA ALA A 736 28.55 1.86 -9.84
C ALA A 736 28.06 0.55 -10.49
N LYS A 737 26.75 0.35 -10.57
CA LYS A 737 26.12 -0.73 -11.32
C LYS A 737 25.87 -0.27 -12.76
N VAL A 738 26.69 -0.76 -13.70
CA VAL A 738 26.61 -0.35 -15.10
C VAL A 738 25.89 -1.36 -15.96
N ILE A 739 25.36 -0.88 -17.08
CA ILE A 739 24.80 -1.69 -18.16
C ILE A 739 25.83 -1.75 -19.29
N GLY A 740 26.11 -2.96 -19.76
CA GLY A 740 27.09 -3.22 -20.79
C GLY A 740 26.75 -2.49 -22.10
N GLY A 741 27.73 -1.77 -22.64
CA GLY A 741 27.58 -1.00 -23.87
C GLY A 741 26.92 0.38 -23.70
N GLU A 742 26.55 0.77 -22.48
CA GLU A 742 26.02 2.11 -22.18
C GLU A 742 26.96 2.91 -21.27
N PRO A 743 27.34 4.15 -21.67
CA PRO A 743 28.08 5.03 -20.79
C PRO A 743 27.22 5.48 -19.60
N LEU A 744 27.66 5.13 -18.39
CA LEU A 744 27.12 5.70 -17.16
C LEU A 744 27.80 7.06 -16.93
N ARG A 745 26.98 8.10 -16.82
CA ARG A 745 27.43 9.46 -16.48
C ARG A 745 27.06 9.76 -15.05
N ILE A 746 28.05 10.16 -14.24
CA ILE A 746 27.89 10.58 -12.85
C ILE A 746 28.27 12.06 -12.78
N VAL A 747 27.30 12.90 -12.45
CA VAL A 747 27.53 14.35 -12.31
C VAL A 747 28.04 14.64 -10.91
N LEU A 748 29.15 15.36 -10.84
CA LEU A 748 29.86 15.70 -9.60
C LEU A 748 29.88 17.22 -9.41
N ALA A 749 29.65 17.67 -8.18
CA ALA A 749 30.01 19.01 -7.72
C ALA A 749 31.36 18.93 -7.00
N GLY A 750 32.29 19.80 -7.38
CA GLY A 750 33.59 19.94 -6.73
C GLY A 750 33.52 20.65 -5.38
N ASN A 751 32.52 21.51 -5.13
CA ASN A 751 32.33 22.26 -3.88
C ASN A 751 33.62 22.97 -3.43
N GLY A 752 34.24 23.70 -4.36
CA GLY A 752 35.51 24.41 -4.14
C GLY A 752 36.78 23.61 -4.48
N HIS A 753 36.65 22.33 -4.86
CA HIS A 753 37.76 21.52 -5.38
C HIS A 753 37.64 21.25 -6.87
N LYS A 754 38.79 21.10 -7.55
CA LYS A 754 38.86 20.73 -8.96
C LYS A 754 39.14 19.24 -9.11
N SER A 755 38.38 18.57 -9.99
CA SER A 755 38.63 17.18 -10.35
C SER A 755 39.92 17.05 -11.18
N ILE A 756 40.80 16.12 -10.80
CA ILE A 756 42.12 15.93 -11.42
C ILE A 756 42.11 14.66 -12.28
N ARG A 757 41.69 13.54 -11.70
CA ARG A 757 41.85 12.23 -12.31
C ARG A 757 40.74 11.29 -11.89
N ALA A 758 40.20 10.53 -12.85
CA ALA A 758 39.32 9.40 -12.58
C ALA A 758 40.05 8.06 -12.73
N LYS A 759 39.62 7.07 -11.96
CA LYS A 759 40.04 5.66 -12.05
C LYS A 759 38.80 4.78 -11.89
N ALA A 760 38.78 3.64 -12.57
CA ALA A 760 37.81 2.58 -12.38
C ALA A 760 38.46 1.22 -12.59
N ASP A 761 37.96 0.21 -11.87
CA ASP A 761 38.39 -1.17 -12.02
C ASP A 761 37.71 -1.82 -13.23
N ASP A 762 38.49 -2.46 -14.10
CA ASP A 762 38.00 -3.21 -15.28
C ASP A 762 37.02 -2.44 -16.18
N ALA A 763 37.15 -1.11 -16.22
CA ALA A 763 36.30 -0.21 -16.99
C ALA A 763 37.06 1.05 -17.43
N VAL A 764 36.56 1.69 -18.48
CA VAL A 764 37.05 3.00 -18.90
C VAL A 764 36.46 4.05 -17.96
N ALA A 765 37.30 4.92 -17.40
CA ALA A 765 36.89 6.08 -16.63
C ALA A 765 37.51 7.35 -17.22
N ARG A 766 36.68 8.35 -17.49
CA ARG A 766 37.13 9.66 -17.96
C ARG A 766 36.33 10.80 -17.33
N LEU A 767 36.95 11.97 -17.26
CA LEU A 767 36.32 13.20 -16.78
C LEU A 767 35.98 14.08 -17.98
N GLU A 768 34.75 14.54 -18.06
CA GLU A 768 34.25 15.48 -19.06
C GLU A 768 33.76 16.75 -18.36
N PRO A 769 34.01 17.96 -18.90
CA PRO A 769 33.41 19.18 -18.38
C PRO A 769 31.88 19.09 -18.43
N HIS A 770 31.21 19.47 -17.34
CA HIS A 770 29.75 19.56 -17.36
C HIS A 770 29.31 20.86 -18.05
N PRO A 771 28.21 20.91 -18.83
CA PRO A 771 27.75 22.12 -19.51
C PRO A 771 27.51 23.34 -18.61
N ALA A 772 27.16 23.12 -17.33
CA ALA A 772 27.03 24.18 -16.34
C ALA A 772 28.37 24.91 -16.00
N GLY A 773 29.51 24.32 -16.37
CA GLY A 773 30.84 24.88 -16.16
C GLY A 773 31.29 24.95 -14.70
N GLY A 774 32.39 25.64 -14.45
CA GLY A 774 32.88 25.92 -13.09
C GLY A 774 33.28 24.66 -12.31
N GLU A 775 32.62 24.43 -11.18
CA GLU A 775 32.92 23.33 -10.25
C GLU A 775 32.29 21.98 -10.64
N PHE A 776 31.49 21.93 -11.72
CA PHE A 776 30.78 20.71 -12.10
C PHE A 776 31.57 19.88 -13.12
N THR A 777 31.67 18.58 -12.90
CA THR A 777 32.34 17.63 -13.79
C THR A 777 31.48 16.38 -13.96
N THR A 778 31.53 15.77 -15.14
CA THR A 778 30.90 14.47 -15.39
C THR A 778 31.96 13.37 -15.41
N LEU A 779 31.85 12.40 -14.51
CA LEU A 779 32.57 11.14 -14.61
C LEU A 779 31.82 10.22 -15.57
N VAL A 780 32.48 9.75 -16.62
CA VAL A 780 31.93 8.76 -17.54
C VAL A 780 32.60 7.41 -17.32
N LEU A 781 31.77 6.40 -17.06
CA LEU A 781 32.16 5.01 -16.88
C LEU A 781 31.62 4.16 -18.02
N GLU A 782 32.48 3.37 -18.65
CA GLU A 782 32.10 2.48 -19.76
C GLU A 782 32.69 1.08 -19.58
N ARG A 783 31.83 0.08 -19.78
CA ARG A 783 32.18 -1.34 -19.76
C ARG A 783 31.35 -2.08 -20.80
N LYS A 784 31.91 -3.17 -21.35
CA LYS A 784 31.21 -4.00 -22.36
C LYS A 784 30.06 -4.81 -21.77
N ASP A 785 30.22 -5.29 -20.55
CA ASP A 785 29.26 -6.17 -19.88
C ASP A 785 28.61 -5.48 -18.68
N ASN A 786 27.42 -5.95 -18.30
CA ASN A 786 26.77 -5.54 -17.04
C ASN A 786 27.67 -5.90 -15.85
N GLY A 787 27.71 -5.04 -14.84
CA GLY A 787 28.45 -5.35 -13.62
C GLY A 787 28.59 -4.18 -12.66
N ALA A 788 29.17 -4.48 -11.50
CA ALA A 788 29.62 -3.47 -10.55
C ALA A 788 31.05 -3.01 -10.88
N ILE A 789 31.29 -1.72 -10.78
CA ILE A 789 32.59 -1.07 -11.00
C ILE A 789 32.93 -0.23 -9.79
N ASN A 790 34.08 -0.47 -9.17
CA ASN A 790 34.65 0.50 -8.23
C ASN A 790 35.20 1.67 -9.02
N TRP A 791 34.86 2.88 -8.63
CA TRP A 791 35.36 4.10 -9.25
C TRP A 791 35.88 5.07 -8.19
N SER A 792 36.78 5.94 -8.61
CA SER A 792 37.22 7.06 -7.79
C SER A 792 37.64 8.26 -8.64
N VAL A 793 37.43 9.45 -8.09
CA VAL A 793 37.89 10.73 -8.63
C VAL A 793 38.74 11.42 -7.57
N GLU A 794 39.97 11.77 -7.95
CA GLU A 794 40.93 12.55 -7.14
C GLU A 794 40.71 14.05 -7.39
N PHE A 795 40.79 14.84 -6.32
CA PHE A 795 40.59 16.29 -6.29
C PHE A 795 41.81 17.01 -5.71
N ASP A 796 41.92 18.33 -5.94
CA ASP A 796 43.08 19.16 -5.58
C ASP A 796 43.20 19.60 -4.12
#